data_AF-A0A833WI09-F1
#
_entry.id   AF-A0A833WI09-F1
#
_cell.length_a   1.000
_cell.length_b   1.000
_cell.length_c   1.000
_cell.angle_alpha   90.00
_cell.angle_beta   90.00
_cell.angle_gamma   90.00
#
_symmetry.space_group_name_H-M   'P 1'
#
loop_
_entity.id
_entity.type
_entity.pdbx_description
1 polymer ?
#
loop_
_entity_poly.entity_id
_entity_poly.type
_entity_poly.pdbx_seq_one_letter_code
_entity_poly.pdbx_strand_id
1 'polypeptide(L)'
;MGFAQDLRELLTCMSLVATVGYVTELQLYAGVCVGMQWISAIYGIPNMTERFFDLTGSTTYATVSMLAYQYSESTSWRDALLTAFVWLWCVRLGSFLFWRICKDGNDKRFAEIIVNPLCFLSAWNIQGLWVFLTLLAVLLSVVHGVDDPEVKPLDVIGTTLWVVEYIIEVTADYQKTKFRLDKRNKDQFIRTGLWGYSRHPNYFGEIMMWIGVFLVGAHTLPSFALQCGAAVSPTFMTLLIIFRSGIPLLEEDADQRWGKLKPYQEYKGQTSVLVPMPKRKLSEPSEIKRAKFASPIFFERTIALDKDAVSSTKLKQPEMSNRAKAVSLLIREEVKSDKRQAVADALTAKLTAKYAKQDPKFASSIASMANRLVLHSQRRVMEADIVALEAVVKKMSMKRHKLKQLDSNNGSMEDNSDGGAHAEGTRTSVSAGSVSRSPSANFKGQDEWVLLNALTLVEFESDQEREKTKLMEKKRMQKAWLDAQQKEKTKYRNTEKKMKEEAFQHQVQDISKWREQESVKLQQQHDSIIKVRRERDEQLRQQKLAAEQHEAQRKLDEATEVERVQAELKRLEADARHRRETEHARMKKLQNENTLVQNQKSRAKLLEHQEDVELMEAYARRLAKEDEERMRRLQTNLQRRDQRMGIAENLQAQMRQKALEDERRAEEYQKKKDTADILLQQQKKDARHKEALERQKFLFVQRAQKKQRERQEVEDDLTFARQYHAEGRAAIEAQQRQVQGIRQRNKSFQEKLIVQMVEQRQGQPMSPLHLPRTLMNSRERSLNAKLLQKLEDPDMGQKVLEKVSPVKEAPVITTTFY
;
A
#
# COMPACT_ATOMS: atom_id res chain seq x y z
N MET A 1 17.29 13.13 5.36
CA MET A 1 17.61 11.68 5.40
C MET A 1 17.62 11.01 4.02
N GLY A 2 16.97 11.57 2.98
CA GLY A 2 16.98 10.99 1.62
C GLY A 2 18.38 10.82 1.00
N PHE A 3 19.24 11.85 1.06
CA PHE A 3 20.60 11.81 0.50
C PHE A 3 21.44 10.60 0.97
N ALA A 4 21.42 10.29 2.27
CA ALA A 4 22.18 9.16 2.82
C ALA A 4 21.59 7.81 2.42
N GLN A 5 20.28 7.73 2.21
CA GLN A 5 19.61 6.54 1.70
C GLN A 5 19.92 6.33 0.21
N ASP A 6 19.82 7.37 -0.61
CA ASP A 6 20.11 7.33 -2.05
C ASP A 6 21.58 6.95 -2.29
N LEU A 7 22.50 7.54 -1.51
CA LEU A 7 23.93 7.20 -1.56
C LEU A 7 24.19 5.75 -1.15
N ARG A 8 23.49 5.25 -0.11
CA ARG A 8 23.60 3.85 0.31
C ARG A 8 23.09 2.91 -0.77
N GLU A 9 21.96 3.20 -1.39
CA GLU A 9 21.40 2.38 -2.47
C GLU A 9 22.35 2.31 -3.67
N LEU A 10 22.93 3.45 -4.05
CA LEU A 10 23.95 3.55 -5.08
C LEU A 10 25.19 2.69 -4.75
N LEU A 11 25.73 2.83 -3.54
CA LEU A 11 26.89 2.05 -3.08
C LEU A 11 26.59 0.55 -3.04
N THR A 12 25.38 0.16 -2.61
CA THR A 12 24.99 -1.26 -2.58
C THR A 12 24.87 -1.86 -3.98
N CYS A 13 24.31 -1.12 -4.95
CA CYS A 13 24.21 -1.60 -6.33
C CYS A 13 25.59 -1.78 -6.95
N MET A 14 26.48 -0.80 -6.78
CA MET A 14 27.84 -0.85 -7.29
C MET A 14 28.65 -1.97 -6.65
N SER A 15 28.56 -2.14 -5.33
CA SER A 15 29.22 -3.23 -4.62
C SER A 15 28.70 -4.60 -5.09
N LEU A 16 27.40 -4.74 -5.34
CA LEU A 16 26.82 -5.99 -5.82
C LEU A 16 27.28 -6.31 -7.25
N VAL A 17 27.24 -5.35 -8.17
CA VAL A 17 27.75 -5.53 -9.55
C VAL A 17 29.22 -5.92 -9.54
N ALA A 18 30.04 -5.22 -8.75
CA ALA A 18 31.47 -5.50 -8.63
C ALA A 18 31.74 -6.88 -8.01
N THR A 19 30.99 -7.27 -6.97
CA THR A 19 31.16 -8.56 -6.29
C THR A 19 30.77 -9.71 -7.21
N VAL A 20 29.61 -9.62 -7.86
CA VAL A 20 29.16 -10.67 -8.80
C VAL A 20 30.12 -10.73 -9.98
N GLY A 21 30.48 -9.60 -10.58
CA GLY A 21 31.45 -9.55 -11.68
C GLY A 21 32.83 -10.10 -11.30
N TYR A 22 33.30 -9.90 -10.07
CA TYR A 22 34.56 -10.47 -9.60
C TYR A 22 34.46 -11.98 -9.38
N VAL A 23 33.39 -12.46 -8.73
CA VAL A 23 33.18 -13.88 -8.42
C VAL A 23 32.98 -14.72 -9.68
N THR A 24 32.37 -14.13 -10.73
CA THR A 24 32.10 -14.82 -11.99
C THR A 24 33.12 -14.48 -13.10
N GLU A 25 34.19 -13.75 -12.80
CA GLU A 25 35.18 -13.30 -13.79
C GLU A 25 34.62 -12.46 -14.97
N LEU A 26 33.48 -11.78 -14.76
CA LEU A 26 32.78 -10.95 -15.76
C LEU A 26 33.00 -9.44 -15.57
N GLN A 27 34.18 -9.05 -15.08
CA GLN A 27 34.49 -7.67 -14.66
C GLN A 27 34.34 -6.65 -15.81
N LEU A 28 34.79 -7.02 -17.02
CA LEU A 28 34.67 -6.18 -18.21
C LEU A 28 33.20 -5.86 -18.52
N TYR A 29 32.35 -6.89 -18.58
CA TYR A 29 30.92 -6.76 -18.91
C TYR A 29 30.15 -6.00 -17.84
N ALA A 30 30.47 -6.23 -16.56
CA ALA A 30 29.93 -5.49 -15.43
C ALA A 30 30.28 -4.00 -15.52
N GLY A 31 31.55 -3.69 -15.86
CA GLY A 31 32.03 -2.33 -16.08
C GLY A 31 31.32 -1.63 -17.23
N VAL A 32 31.13 -2.31 -18.38
CA VAL A 32 30.39 -1.78 -19.53
C VAL A 32 28.92 -1.54 -19.19
N CYS A 33 28.27 -2.45 -18.46
CA CYS A 33 26.89 -2.28 -18.01
C CYS A 33 26.72 -0.97 -17.23
N VAL A 34 27.58 -0.70 -16.25
CA VAL A 34 27.52 0.53 -15.45
C VAL A 34 27.95 1.75 -16.26
N GLY A 35 29.02 1.63 -17.03
CA GLY A 35 29.59 2.73 -17.82
C GLY A 35 28.60 3.31 -18.83
N MET A 36 27.84 2.46 -19.53
CA MET A 36 26.80 2.92 -20.45
C MET A 36 25.68 3.70 -19.75
N GLN A 37 25.30 3.28 -18.54
CA GLN A 37 24.32 4.03 -17.74
C GLN A 37 24.87 5.36 -17.29
N TRP A 38 26.15 5.45 -16.91
CA TRP A 38 26.77 6.71 -16.52
C TRP A 38 26.91 7.68 -17.70
N ILE A 39 27.29 7.20 -18.88
CA ILE A 39 27.32 8.03 -20.10
C ILE A 39 25.92 8.63 -20.37
N SER A 40 24.88 7.81 -20.24
CA SER A 40 23.50 8.28 -20.44
C SER A 40 23.02 9.19 -19.30
N ALA A 41 23.44 8.94 -18.06
CA ALA A 41 23.13 9.76 -16.90
C ALA A 41 23.78 11.16 -17.00
N ILE A 42 24.99 11.27 -17.55
CA ILE A 42 25.66 12.56 -17.81
C ILE A 42 24.81 13.45 -18.72
N TYR A 43 24.10 12.87 -19.69
CA TYR A 43 23.17 13.61 -20.54
C TYR A 43 21.78 13.77 -19.91
N GLY A 44 21.25 12.73 -19.26
CA GLY A 44 19.89 12.69 -18.74
C GLY A 44 19.67 13.55 -17.50
N ILE A 45 20.64 13.59 -16.57
CA ILE A 45 20.52 14.33 -15.31
C ILE A 45 20.45 15.85 -15.53
N PRO A 46 21.35 16.48 -16.31
CA PRO A 46 21.28 17.93 -16.54
C PRO A 46 20.02 18.36 -17.31
N ASN A 47 19.57 17.53 -18.26
CA ASN A 47 18.40 17.82 -19.07
C ASN A 47 17.08 17.45 -18.38
N MET A 48 17.11 16.77 -17.23
CA MET A 48 15.93 16.26 -16.52
C MET A 48 15.00 15.48 -17.45
N THR A 49 15.57 14.59 -18.27
CA THR A 49 14.82 13.79 -19.26
C THR A 49 15.03 12.30 -19.05
N GLU A 50 13.93 11.55 -18.97
CA GLU A 50 13.89 10.08 -18.92
C GLU A 50 13.75 9.45 -20.32
N ARG A 51 13.64 10.27 -21.37
CA ARG A 51 13.29 9.83 -22.73
C ARG A 51 14.20 8.71 -23.27
N PHE A 52 15.47 8.71 -22.88
CA PHE A 52 16.46 7.74 -23.32
C PHE A 52 16.67 6.59 -22.35
N PHE A 53 16.03 6.57 -21.18
CA PHE A 53 16.25 5.57 -20.14
C PHE A 53 16.01 4.14 -20.65
N ASP A 54 14.82 3.88 -21.21
CA ASP A 54 14.48 2.55 -21.74
C ASP A 54 15.34 2.16 -22.97
N LEU A 55 15.72 3.14 -23.79
CA LEU A 55 16.58 2.93 -24.97
C LEU A 55 18.02 2.60 -24.57
N THR A 56 18.57 3.28 -23.56
CA THR A 56 19.90 2.99 -23.03
C THR A 56 19.94 1.57 -22.50
N GLY A 57 18.96 1.15 -21.69
CA GLY A 57 18.90 -0.22 -21.19
C GLY A 57 18.94 -1.26 -22.30
N SER A 58 18.10 -1.10 -23.33
CA SER A 58 18.05 -2.01 -24.49
C SER A 58 19.35 -2.02 -25.28
N THR A 59 19.97 -0.85 -25.47
CA THR A 59 21.29 -0.73 -26.11
C THR A 59 22.36 -1.42 -25.29
N THR A 60 22.35 -1.30 -23.96
CA THR A 60 23.30 -1.98 -23.08
C THR A 60 23.20 -3.50 -23.18
N TYR A 61 21.98 -4.06 -23.22
CA TYR A 61 21.80 -5.50 -23.45
C TYR A 61 22.44 -5.96 -24.77
N ALA A 62 22.18 -5.23 -25.86
CA ALA A 62 22.70 -5.54 -27.19
C ALA A 62 24.23 -5.41 -27.26
N THR A 63 24.79 -4.33 -26.70
CA THR A 63 26.24 -4.09 -26.67
C THR A 63 26.97 -5.13 -25.84
N VAL A 64 26.49 -5.45 -24.64
CA VAL A 64 27.17 -6.38 -23.72
C VAL A 64 27.12 -7.81 -24.24
N SER A 65 25.98 -8.25 -24.80
CA SER A 65 25.87 -9.58 -25.44
C SER A 65 26.75 -9.70 -26.69
N MET A 66 26.79 -8.67 -27.54
CA MET A 66 27.66 -8.66 -28.73
C MET A 66 29.14 -8.63 -28.35
N LEU A 67 29.50 -7.85 -27.32
CA LEU A 67 30.87 -7.79 -26.81
C LEU A 67 31.33 -9.16 -26.31
N ALA A 68 30.47 -9.86 -25.55
CA ALA A 68 30.77 -11.21 -25.09
C ALA A 68 30.99 -12.19 -26.24
N TYR A 69 30.12 -12.12 -27.26
CA TYR A 69 30.26 -12.94 -28.47
C TYR A 69 31.55 -12.66 -29.25
N GLN A 70 31.98 -11.40 -29.35
CA GLN A 70 33.20 -11.00 -30.07
C GLN A 70 34.50 -11.37 -29.34
N TYR A 71 34.48 -11.36 -28.00
CA TYR A 71 35.63 -11.68 -27.17
C TYR A 71 35.74 -13.16 -26.81
N SER A 72 34.76 -13.98 -27.19
CA SER A 72 34.83 -15.43 -27.01
C SER A 72 35.95 -16.01 -27.87
N GLU A 73 36.87 -16.77 -27.27
CA GLU A 73 38.00 -17.40 -27.96
C GLU A 73 37.55 -18.48 -28.95
N SER A 74 36.40 -19.10 -28.67
CA SER A 74 35.73 -20.08 -29.49
C SER A 74 34.29 -19.66 -29.73
N THR A 75 33.88 -19.68 -31.00
CA THR A 75 32.53 -19.29 -31.38
C THR A 75 31.67 -20.54 -31.57
N SER A 76 30.87 -20.88 -30.56
CA SER A 76 29.88 -21.95 -30.69
C SER A 76 28.61 -21.45 -31.38
N TRP A 77 27.90 -22.35 -32.06
CA TRP A 77 26.58 -22.04 -32.63
C TRP A 77 25.57 -21.66 -31.54
N ARG A 78 25.76 -22.14 -30.30
CA ARG A 78 24.93 -21.76 -29.15
C ARG A 78 25.14 -20.32 -28.74
N ASP A 79 26.37 -19.83 -28.76
CA ASP A 79 26.67 -18.44 -28.38
C ASP A 79 26.04 -17.48 -29.38
N ALA A 80 26.10 -17.84 -30.67
CA ALA A 80 25.39 -17.11 -31.72
C ALA A 80 23.87 -17.14 -31.50
N LEU A 81 23.30 -18.29 -31.13
CA LEU A 81 21.88 -18.45 -30.85
C LEU A 81 21.41 -17.65 -29.62
N LEU A 82 22.12 -17.75 -28.51
CA LEU A 82 21.84 -17.01 -27.27
C LEU A 82 21.95 -15.50 -27.49
N THR A 83 22.98 -15.07 -28.22
CA THR A 83 23.15 -13.66 -28.61
C THR A 83 21.99 -13.21 -29.51
N ALA A 84 21.58 -14.03 -30.49
CA ALA A 84 20.43 -13.73 -31.35
C ALA A 84 19.12 -13.62 -30.55
N PHE A 85 18.88 -14.49 -29.57
CA PHE A 85 17.73 -14.40 -28.67
C PHE A 85 17.70 -13.08 -27.90
N VAL A 86 18.82 -12.68 -27.31
CA VAL A 86 18.93 -11.38 -26.63
C VAL A 86 18.65 -10.24 -27.61
N TRP A 87 19.24 -10.26 -28.80
CA TRP A 87 19.05 -9.20 -29.80
C TRP A 87 17.62 -9.09 -30.30
N LEU A 88 16.97 -10.21 -30.63
CA LEU A 88 15.56 -10.24 -31.05
C LEU A 88 14.64 -9.71 -29.96
N TRP A 89 14.91 -10.06 -28.69
CA TRP A 89 14.17 -9.52 -27.55
C TRP A 89 14.44 -8.02 -27.36
N CYS A 90 15.69 -7.57 -27.48
CA CYS A 90 16.10 -6.16 -27.32
C CYS A 90 15.49 -5.26 -28.40
N VAL A 91 15.57 -5.66 -29.67
CA VAL A 91 15.00 -4.89 -30.79
C VAL A 91 13.50 -4.74 -30.60
N ARG A 92 12.80 -5.82 -30.25
CA ARG A 92 11.35 -5.78 -30.01
C ARG A 92 11.00 -4.90 -28.81
N LEU A 93 11.55 -5.19 -27.63
CA LEU A 93 11.19 -4.47 -26.40
C LEU A 93 11.63 -3.01 -26.46
N GLY A 94 12.87 -2.75 -26.86
CA GLY A 94 13.45 -1.42 -26.97
C GLY A 94 12.71 -0.52 -27.96
N SER A 95 12.39 -1.04 -29.15
CA SER A 95 11.61 -0.28 -30.14
C SER A 95 10.19 0.02 -29.65
N PHE A 96 9.53 -0.94 -29.00
CA PHE A 96 8.19 -0.77 -28.45
C PHE A 96 8.15 0.26 -27.32
N LEU A 97 9.08 0.19 -26.36
CA LEU A 97 9.17 1.14 -25.24
C LEU A 97 9.51 2.56 -25.74
N PHE A 98 10.46 2.67 -26.67
CA PHE A 98 10.85 3.96 -27.24
C PHE A 98 9.70 4.61 -28.03
N TRP A 99 9.00 3.85 -28.87
CA TRP A 99 7.83 4.33 -29.61
C TRP A 99 6.74 4.82 -28.64
N ARG A 100 6.49 4.08 -27.55
CA ARG A 100 5.52 4.46 -26.52
C ARG A 100 5.88 5.77 -25.84
N ILE A 101 7.13 5.94 -25.42
CA ILE A 101 7.59 7.18 -24.76
C ILE A 101 7.46 8.37 -25.71
N CYS A 102 7.85 8.21 -26.99
CA CYS A 102 7.70 9.27 -27.98
C CYS A 102 6.25 9.70 -28.21
N LYS A 103 5.28 8.80 -27.96
CA LYS A 103 3.85 9.07 -28.11
C LYS A 103 3.20 9.64 -26.84
N ASP A 104 3.51 9.07 -25.68
CA ASP A 104 2.88 9.42 -24.39
C ASP A 104 3.59 10.61 -23.69
N GLY A 105 4.79 11.00 -24.16
CA GLY A 105 5.52 12.21 -23.76
C GLY A 105 6.42 12.01 -22.55
N ASN A 106 5.82 11.74 -21.39
CA ASN A 106 6.54 11.53 -20.12
C ASN A 106 6.01 10.28 -19.40
N ASP A 107 6.90 9.60 -18.66
CA ASP A 107 6.52 8.48 -17.80
C ASP A 107 6.28 8.97 -16.36
N LYS A 108 5.06 8.77 -15.87
CA LYS A 108 4.64 9.18 -14.52
C LYS A 108 5.52 8.60 -13.41
N ARG A 109 6.14 7.44 -13.64
CA ARG A 109 7.03 6.77 -12.67
C ARG A 109 8.28 7.58 -12.38
N PHE A 110 8.77 8.35 -13.35
CA PHE A 110 10.01 9.13 -13.22
C PHE A 110 9.77 10.58 -12.77
N ALA A 111 8.52 11.04 -12.73
CA ALA A 111 8.17 12.42 -12.37
C ALA A 111 8.72 12.84 -10.99
N GLU A 112 8.76 11.94 -10.00
CA GLU A 112 9.32 12.22 -8.68
C GLU A 112 10.84 11.98 -8.61
N ILE A 113 11.37 11.07 -9.43
CA ILE A 113 12.77 10.62 -9.39
C ILE A 113 13.69 11.62 -10.08
N ILE A 114 13.27 12.20 -11.22
CA ILE A 114 14.08 13.12 -12.04
C ILE A 114 14.48 14.38 -11.28
N VAL A 115 13.68 14.80 -10.28
CA VAL A 115 13.90 16.04 -9.52
C VAL A 115 15.19 15.99 -8.68
N ASN A 116 15.54 14.81 -8.15
CA ASN A 116 16.74 14.64 -7.33
C ASN A 116 17.84 13.93 -8.14
N PRO A 117 18.98 14.59 -8.44
CA PRO A 117 20.01 14.04 -9.30
C PRO A 117 20.62 12.74 -8.76
N LEU A 118 20.71 12.57 -7.45
CA LEU A 118 21.25 11.33 -6.85
C LEU A 118 20.25 10.18 -6.89
N CYS A 119 18.96 10.49 -6.68
CA CYS A 119 17.90 9.49 -6.84
C CYS A 119 17.80 9.04 -8.30
N PHE A 120 17.93 9.98 -9.24
CA PHE A 120 17.95 9.65 -10.66
C PHE A 120 19.19 8.84 -11.06
N LEU A 121 20.38 9.21 -10.55
CA LEU A 121 21.60 8.42 -10.73
C LEU A 121 21.47 7.00 -10.14
N SER A 122 20.81 6.85 -8.98
CA SER A 122 20.50 5.53 -8.41
C SER A 122 19.64 4.69 -9.36
N ALA A 123 18.62 5.28 -9.98
CA ALA A 123 17.79 4.60 -10.98
C ALA A 123 18.61 4.09 -12.18
N TRP A 124 19.55 4.89 -12.70
CA TRP A 124 20.49 4.48 -13.76
C TRP A 124 21.38 3.31 -13.32
N ASN A 125 21.89 3.31 -12.09
CA ASN A 125 22.70 2.20 -11.56
C ASN A 125 21.88 0.92 -11.34
N ILE A 126 20.64 1.05 -10.84
CA ILE A 126 19.71 -0.08 -10.71
C ILE A 126 19.43 -0.69 -12.09
N GLN A 127 19.28 0.12 -13.13
CA GLN A 127 19.12 -0.37 -14.50
C GLN A 127 20.35 -1.14 -14.98
N GLY A 128 21.56 -0.63 -14.73
CA GLY A 128 22.80 -1.34 -15.05
C GLY A 128 22.93 -2.69 -14.35
N LEU A 129 22.61 -2.73 -13.05
CA LEU A 129 22.55 -3.97 -12.27
C LEU A 129 21.49 -4.93 -12.82
N TRP A 130 20.30 -4.43 -13.19
CA TRP A 130 19.24 -5.22 -13.78
C TRP A 130 19.72 -5.89 -15.08
N VAL A 131 20.30 -5.10 -15.99
CA VAL A 131 20.83 -5.60 -17.28
C VAL A 131 21.85 -6.70 -17.03
N PHE A 132 22.81 -6.46 -16.13
CA PHE A 132 23.87 -7.41 -15.81
C PHE A 132 23.33 -8.73 -15.25
N LEU A 133 22.44 -8.67 -14.25
CA LEU A 133 21.87 -9.89 -13.64
C LEU A 133 21.00 -10.69 -14.62
N THR A 134 20.30 -10.00 -15.52
CA THR A 134 19.46 -10.65 -16.53
C THR A 134 20.31 -11.33 -17.60
N LEU A 135 21.41 -10.69 -18.02
CA LEU A 135 22.34 -11.28 -18.99
C LEU A 135 23.25 -12.35 -18.40
N LEU A 136 23.25 -12.54 -17.07
CA LEU A 136 24.21 -13.40 -16.40
C LEU A 136 24.23 -14.84 -16.96
N ALA A 137 23.08 -15.42 -17.31
CA ALA A 137 23.02 -16.75 -17.93
C ALA A 137 23.71 -16.80 -19.31
N VAL A 138 23.54 -15.75 -20.13
CA VAL A 138 24.16 -15.64 -21.45
C VAL A 138 25.66 -15.41 -21.31
N LEU A 139 26.06 -14.45 -20.46
CA LEU A 139 27.47 -14.13 -20.25
C LEU A 139 28.26 -15.31 -19.69
N LEU A 140 27.69 -16.04 -18.73
CA LEU A 140 28.34 -17.23 -18.20
C LEU A 140 28.48 -18.32 -19.27
N SER A 141 27.45 -18.57 -20.07
CA SER A 141 27.50 -19.57 -21.14
C SER A 141 28.51 -19.20 -22.22
N VAL A 142 28.59 -17.93 -22.63
CA VAL A 142 29.50 -17.51 -23.71
C VAL A 142 30.96 -17.46 -23.24
N VAL A 143 31.22 -17.07 -21.99
CA VAL A 143 32.60 -16.88 -21.48
C VAL A 143 33.18 -18.16 -20.88
N HIS A 144 32.36 -19.00 -20.24
CA HIS A 144 32.81 -20.18 -19.51
C HIS A 144 32.19 -21.49 -20.03
N GLY A 145 31.38 -21.43 -21.08
CA GLY A 145 30.76 -22.61 -21.67
C GLY A 145 31.80 -23.52 -22.31
N VAL A 146 31.59 -24.83 -22.17
CA VAL A 146 32.39 -25.82 -22.87
C VAL A 146 31.91 -25.91 -24.32
N ASP A 147 32.85 -25.86 -25.26
CA ASP A 147 32.58 -26.10 -26.67
C ASP A 147 32.18 -27.55 -26.92
N ASP A 148 30.88 -27.77 -27.08
CA ASP A 148 30.33 -29.05 -27.54
C ASP A 148 29.56 -28.82 -28.84
N PRO A 149 29.97 -29.37 -30.00
CA PRO A 149 29.22 -29.20 -31.24
C PRO A 149 27.90 -29.98 -31.25
N GLU A 150 27.71 -31.00 -30.40
CA GLU A 150 26.53 -31.87 -30.43
C GLU A 150 25.29 -31.17 -29.88
N VAL A 151 24.17 -31.25 -30.59
CA VAL A 151 22.87 -30.74 -30.10
C VAL A 151 22.36 -31.60 -28.95
N LYS A 152 22.05 -30.97 -27.81
CA LYS A 152 21.48 -31.63 -26.63
C LYS A 152 19.97 -31.43 -26.57
N PRO A 153 19.21 -32.32 -25.91
CA PRO A 153 17.75 -32.15 -25.75
C PRO A 153 17.35 -30.82 -25.11
N LEU A 154 18.16 -30.30 -24.19
CA LEU A 154 17.93 -29.01 -23.55
C LEU A 154 18.03 -27.83 -24.53
N ASP A 155 18.84 -27.93 -25.58
CA ASP A 155 18.90 -26.91 -26.63
C ASP A 155 17.58 -26.84 -27.40
N VAL A 156 17.02 -28.00 -27.75
CA VAL A 156 15.76 -28.10 -28.47
C VAL A 156 14.60 -27.61 -27.61
N ILE A 157 14.54 -28.04 -26.34
CA ILE A 157 13.50 -27.62 -25.40
C ILE A 157 13.60 -26.11 -25.14
N GLY A 158 14.79 -25.60 -24.82
CA GLY A 158 15.02 -24.19 -24.52
C GLY A 158 14.73 -23.28 -25.71
N THR A 159 15.17 -23.68 -26.91
CA THR A 159 14.90 -22.95 -28.17
C THR A 159 13.41 -22.94 -28.50
N THR A 160 12.74 -24.10 -28.40
CA THR A 160 11.29 -24.20 -28.67
C THR A 160 10.51 -23.35 -27.68
N LEU A 161 10.85 -23.42 -26.39
CA LEU A 161 10.24 -22.61 -25.35
C LEU A 161 10.42 -21.12 -25.64
N TRP A 162 11.64 -20.69 -25.99
CA TRP A 162 11.92 -19.30 -26.32
C TRP A 162 11.09 -18.80 -27.52
N VAL A 163 11.02 -19.57 -28.61
CA VAL A 163 10.29 -19.18 -29.83
C VAL A 163 8.78 -19.12 -29.60
N VAL A 164 8.21 -20.13 -28.94
CA VAL A 164 6.76 -20.18 -28.65
C VAL A 164 6.36 -18.99 -27.76
N GLU A 165 7.16 -18.70 -26.75
CA GLU A 165 6.85 -17.68 -25.76
C GLU A 165 7.10 -16.26 -26.29
N TYR A 166 8.08 -16.10 -27.19
CA TYR A 166 8.24 -14.88 -27.98
C TYR A 166 6.98 -14.60 -28.83
N ILE A 167 6.41 -15.62 -29.48
CA ILE A 167 5.17 -15.47 -30.27
C ILE A 167 3.99 -15.10 -29.36
N ILE A 168 3.87 -15.73 -28.18
CA ILE A 168 2.83 -15.42 -27.19
C ILE A 168 2.95 -13.96 -26.73
N GLU A 169 4.16 -13.50 -26.40
CA GLU A 169 4.41 -12.13 -25.96
C GLU A 169 4.06 -11.11 -27.06
N VAL A 170 4.58 -11.31 -28.27
CA VAL A 170 4.31 -10.44 -29.43
C VAL A 170 2.81 -10.38 -29.73
N THR A 171 2.13 -11.52 -29.67
CA THR A 171 0.69 -11.59 -29.91
C THR A 171 -0.10 -10.88 -28.81
N ALA A 172 0.30 -11.04 -27.54
CA ALA A 172 -0.34 -10.39 -26.40
C ALA A 172 -0.22 -8.86 -26.48
N ASP A 173 0.97 -8.35 -26.78
CA ASP A 173 1.22 -6.92 -26.92
C ASP A 173 0.53 -6.32 -28.15
N TYR A 174 0.50 -7.04 -29.27
CA TYR A 174 -0.26 -6.64 -30.45
C TYR A 174 -1.77 -6.56 -30.14
N GLN A 175 -2.34 -7.57 -29.48
CA GLN A 175 -3.75 -7.57 -29.06
C GLN A 175 -4.06 -6.37 -28.14
N LYS A 176 -3.20 -6.10 -27.16
CA LYS A 176 -3.34 -4.97 -26.23
C LYS A 176 -3.24 -3.62 -26.96
N THR A 177 -2.29 -3.48 -27.87
CA THR A 177 -2.07 -2.26 -28.64
C THR A 177 -3.25 -2.00 -29.57
N LYS A 178 -3.71 -3.01 -30.32
CA LYS A 178 -4.89 -2.93 -31.18
C LYS A 178 -6.15 -2.56 -30.38
N PHE A 179 -6.34 -3.15 -29.21
CA PHE A 179 -7.46 -2.82 -28.32
C PHE A 179 -7.42 -1.37 -27.84
N ARG A 180 -6.24 -0.85 -27.46
CA ARG A 180 -6.05 0.53 -27.01
C ARG A 180 -6.18 1.57 -28.13
N LEU A 181 -5.89 1.20 -29.37
CA LEU A 181 -6.01 2.11 -30.52
C LEU A 181 -7.45 2.39 -30.92
N ASP A 182 -8.39 1.49 -30.61
CA ASP A 182 -9.81 1.70 -30.86
C ASP A 182 -10.43 2.64 -29.82
N LYS A 183 -10.91 3.82 -30.27
CA LYS A 183 -11.51 4.84 -29.41
C LYS A 183 -12.76 4.34 -28.67
N ARG A 184 -13.45 3.32 -29.18
CA ARG A 184 -14.63 2.72 -28.53
C ARG A 184 -14.28 1.98 -27.25
N ASN A 185 -13.03 1.54 -27.12
CA ASN A 185 -12.51 0.82 -25.96
C ASN A 185 -11.92 1.76 -24.90
N LYS A 186 -12.11 3.08 -25.04
CA LYS A 186 -11.66 4.04 -24.04
C LYS A 186 -12.31 3.70 -22.69
N ASP A 187 -11.48 3.60 -21.66
CA ASP A 187 -11.87 3.19 -20.29
C ASP A 187 -12.41 1.75 -20.15
N GLN A 188 -12.26 0.91 -21.18
CA GLN A 188 -12.53 -0.54 -21.09
C GLN A 188 -11.23 -1.34 -20.86
N PHE A 189 -11.38 -2.59 -20.44
CA PHE A 189 -10.28 -3.55 -20.27
C PHE A 189 -10.39 -4.68 -21.29
N ILE A 190 -9.24 -5.17 -21.75
CA ILE A 190 -9.16 -6.28 -22.70
C ILE A 190 -9.46 -7.61 -21.97
N ARG A 191 -10.30 -8.45 -22.58
CA ARG A 191 -10.71 -9.78 -22.04
C ARG A 191 -10.83 -10.86 -23.12
N THR A 192 -10.35 -10.57 -24.33
CA THR A 192 -10.46 -11.38 -25.55
C THR A 192 -9.08 -11.79 -26.03
N GLY A 193 -8.98 -12.92 -26.74
CA GLY A 193 -7.69 -13.45 -27.17
C GLY A 193 -6.90 -14.07 -26.01
N LEU A 194 -5.58 -13.84 -25.98
CA LEU A 194 -4.69 -14.36 -24.92
C LEU A 194 -5.05 -13.77 -23.54
N TRP A 195 -5.51 -12.52 -23.54
CA TRP A 195 -6.00 -11.83 -22.35
C TRP A 195 -7.28 -12.48 -21.75
N GLY A 196 -7.93 -13.39 -22.46
CA GLY A 196 -9.04 -14.17 -21.91
C GLY A 196 -8.60 -15.42 -21.12
N TYR A 197 -7.35 -15.85 -21.29
CA TYR A 197 -6.77 -17.04 -20.65
C TYR A 197 -5.80 -16.69 -19.52
N SER A 198 -5.08 -15.57 -19.66
CA SER A 198 -4.21 -15.00 -18.63
C SER A 198 -4.42 -13.50 -18.55
N ARG A 199 -4.32 -12.93 -17.35
CA ARG A 199 -4.37 -11.48 -17.15
C ARG A 199 -3.08 -10.78 -17.58
N HIS A 200 -1.95 -11.49 -17.60
CA HIS A 200 -0.64 -10.96 -18.02
C HIS A 200 0.11 -11.95 -18.92
N PRO A 201 -0.42 -12.28 -20.12
CA PRO A 201 0.19 -13.26 -21.02
C PRO A 201 1.55 -12.79 -21.58
N ASN A 202 1.76 -11.48 -21.68
CA ASN A 202 3.04 -10.90 -22.09
C ASN A 202 4.16 -11.17 -21.06
N TYR A 203 3.86 -11.02 -19.76
CA TYR A 203 4.82 -11.33 -18.69
C TYR A 203 5.10 -12.82 -18.55
N PHE A 204 4.12 -13.67 -18.87
CA PHE A 204 4.37 -15.12 -18.94
C PHE A 204 5.38 -15.45 -20.03
N GLY A 205 5.20 -14.88 -21.22
CA GLY A 205 6.15 -15.03 -22.33
C GLY A 205 7.56 -14.57 -21.95
N GLU A 206 7.68 -13.38 -21.35
CA GLU A 206 8.97 -12.85 -20.91
C GLU A 206 9.69 -13.77 -19.91
N ILE A 207 8.98 -14.31 -18.91
CA ILE A 207 9.56 -15.23 -17.93
C ILE A 207 10.03 -16.52 -18.62
N MET A 208 9.19 -17.12 -19.45
CA MET A 208 9.50 -18.40 -20.09
C MET A 208 10.60 -18.27 -21.15
N MET A 209 10.73 -17.12 -21.81
CA MET A 209 11.86 -16.82 -22.68
C MET A 209 13.19 -16.85 -21.92
N TRP A 210 13.29 -16.19 -20.75
CA TRP A 210 14.52 -16.22 -19.96
C TRP A 210 14.82 -17.60 -19.37
N ILE A 211 13.79 -18.41 -19.09
CA ILE A 211 13.96 -19.83 -18.76
C ILE A 211 14.51 -20.58 -19.97
N GLY A 212 14.01 -20.33 -21.18
CA GLY A 212 14.53 -20.91 -22.41
C GLY A 212 16.01 -20.59 -22.64
N VAL A 213 16.42 -19.32 -22.46
CA VAL A 213 17.82 -18.87 -22.50
C VAL A 213 18.67 -19.64 -21.49
N PHE A 214 18.20 -19.77 -20.26
CA PHE A 214 18.88 -20.54 -19.22
C PHE A 214 19.01 -22.02 -19.59
N LEU A 215 17.97 -22.65 -20.14
CA LEU A 215 18.03 -24.08 -20.52
C LEU A 215 19.06 -24.35 -21.62
N VAL A 216 19.20 -23.45 -22.59
CA VAL A 216 20.21 -23.57 -23.67
C VAL A 216 21.62 -23.34 -23.14
N GLY A 217 21.82 -22.40 -22.21
CA GLY A 217 23.16 -22.04 -21.71
C GLY A 217 23.63 -22.79 -20.46
N ALA A 218 22.74 -23.33 -19.63
CA ALA A 218 23.14 -23.89 -18.34
C ALA A 218 23.91 -25.21 -18.46
N HIS A 219 23.57 -26.04 -19.45
CA HIS A 219 24.21 -27.36 -19.59
C HIS A 219 25.63 -27.29 -20.16
N THR A 220 26.01 -26.18 -20.79
CA THR A 220 27.37 -25.95 -21.30
C THR A 220 28.35 -25.59 -20.17
N LEU A 221 27.84 -25.21 -18.99
CA LEU A 221 28.67 -24.74 -17.89
C LEU A 221 29.34 -25.90 -17.14
N PRO A 222 30.67 -25.84 -16.90
CA PRO A 222 31.45 -26.96 -16.40
C PRO A 222 31.22 -27.27 -14.92
N SER A 223 30.72 -26.30 -14.14
CA SER A 223 30.53 -26.47 -12.69
C SER A 223 29.10 -26.17 -12.26
N PHE A 224 28.64 -26.91 -11.24
CA PHE A 224 27.33 -26.68 -10.63
C PHE A 224 27.18 -25.27 -10.03
N ALA A 225 28.29 -24.66 -9.58
CA ALA A 225 28.31 -23.29 -9.09
C ALA A 225 27.96 -22.28 -10.20
N LEU A 226 28.53 -22.44 -11.40
CA LEU A 226 28.21 -21.61 -12.55
C LEU A 226 26.77 -21.84 -13.03
N GLN A 227 26.28 -23.08 -12.99
CA GLN A 227 24.87 -23.39 -13.30
C GLN A 227 23.91 -22.68 -12.34
N CYS A 228 24.20 -22.69 -11.03
CA CYS A 228 23.47 -21.91 -10.04
C CYS A 228 23.56 -20.40 -10.33
N GLY A 229 24.74 -19.91 -10.74
CA GLY A 229 24.94 -18.53 -11.17
C GLY A 229 24.07 -18.14 -12.36
N ALA A 230 24.00 -19.00 -13.38
CA ALA A 230 23.13 -18.79 -14.55
C ALA A 230 21.65 -18.78 -14.16
N ALA A 231 21.23 -19.62 -13.20
CA ALA A 231 19.85 -19.68 -12.71
C ALA A 231 19.39 -18.38 -12.01
N VAL A 232 20.33 -17.52 -11.58
CA VAL A 232 20.03 -16.20 -11.02
C VAL A 232 19.28 -15.34 -12.03
N SER A 233 19.61 -15.41 -13.33
CA SER A 233 18.97 -14.61 -14.38
C SER A 233 17.45 -14.83 -14.48
N PRO A 234 16.94 -16.04 -14.79
CA PRO A 234 15.51 -16.27 -14.90
C PRO A 234 14.80 -16.13 -13.54
N THR A 235 15.47 -16.46 -12.44
CA THR A 235 14.90 -16.28 -11.08
C THR A 235 14.71 -14.80 -10.76
N PHE A 236 15.71 -13.97 -11.03
CA PHE A 236 15.66 -12.53 -10.83
C PHE A 236 14.54 -11.90 -11.66
N MET A 237 14.45 -12.22 -12.95
CA MET A 237 13.38 -11.74 -13.82
C MET A 237 11.99 -12.17 -13.33
N THR A 238 11.83 -13.44 -12.96
CA THR A 238 10.57 -13.97 -12.43
C THR A 238 10.13 -13.24 -11.16
N LEU A 239 11.05 -13.07 -10.19
CA LEU A 239 10.75 -12.41 -8.93
C LEU A 239 10.42 -10.92 -9.11
N LEU A 240 11.14 -10.22 -9.98
CA LEU A 240 10.88 -8.81 -10.26
C LEU A 240 9.48 -8.59 -10.86
N ILE A 241 9.13 -9.41 -11.85
CA ILE A 241 7.83 -9.33 -12.53
C ILE A 241 6.69 -9.68 -11.57
N ILE A 242 6.83 -10.73 -10.76
CA ILE A 242 5.75 -11.19 -9.88
C ILE A 242 5.57 -10.28 -8.65
N PHE A 243 6.66 -9.79 -8.03
CA PHE A 243 6.57 -9.16 -6.72
C PHE A 243 6.73 -7.64 -6.70
N ARG A 244 7.48 -7.04 -7.64
CA ARG A 244 7.90 -5.64 -7.47
C ARG A 244 7.44 -4.67 -8.54
N SER A 245 7.72 -4.94 -9.82
CA SER A 245 7.63 -3.93 -10.88
C SER A 245 6.65 -4.29 -12.00
N GLY A 246 6.37 -5.58 -12.22
CA GLY A 246 5.51 -6.06 -13.30
C GLY A 246 4.04 -6.12 -12.89
N ILE A 247 3.60 -7.29 -12.43
CA ILE A 247 2.20 -7.64 -12.19
C ILE A 247 1.53 -6.75 -11.12
N PRO A 248 2.13 -6.51 -9.93
CA PRO A 248 1.44 -5.79 -8.86
C PRO A 248 1.10 -4.34 -9.23
N LEU A 249 2.00 -3.63 -9.91
CA LEU A 249 1.75 -2.24 -10.34
C LEU A 249 0.62 -2.18 -11.36
N LEU A 250 0.63 -3.09 -12.34
CA LEU A 250 -0.42 -3.13 -13.36
C LEU A 250 -1.77 -3.54 -12.79
N GLU A 251 -1.79 -4.48 -11.85
CA GLU A 251 -3.02 -4.88 -11.14
C GLU A 251 -3.55 -3.77 -10.25
N GLU A 252 -2.68 -3.03 -9.55
CA GLU A 252 -3.08 -1.88 -8.74
C GLU A 252 -3.67 -0.77 -9.61
N ASP A 253 -3.01 -0.42 -10.72
CA ASP A 253 -3.52 0.55 -11.70
C ASP A 253 -4.86 0.11 -12.31
N ALA A 254 -5.00 -1.19 -12.60
CA ALA A 254 -6.23 -1.76 -13.14
C ALA A 254 -7.36 -1.78 -12.08
N ASP A 255 -7.06 -2.09 -10.83
CA ASP A 255 -8.01 -2.04 -9.71
C ASP A 255 -8.45 -0.60 -9.41
N GLN A 256 -7.54 0.37 -9.50
CA GLN A 256 -7.89 1.79 -9.36
C GLN A 256 -8.85 2.27 -10.45
N ARG A 257 -8.68 1.80 -11.70
CA ARG A 257 -9.51 2.17 -12.84
C ARG A 257 -10.83 1.41 -12.92
N TRP A 258 -10.79 0.09 -12.75
CA TRP A 258 -11.89 -0.83 -13.06
C TRP A 258 -12.34 -1.68 -11.87
N GLY A 259 -11.67 -1.63 -10.72
CA GLY A 259 -11.94 -2.49 -9.56
C GLY A 259 -13.37 -2.39 -9.01
N LYS A 260 -14.08 -1.29 -9.27
CA LYS A 260 -15.50 -1.10 -8.89
C LYS A 260 -16.50 -1.69 -9.88
N LEU A 261 -16.06 -2.09 -11.07
CA LEU A 261 -16.93 -2.62 -12.12
C LEU A 261 -17.14 -4.13 -11.92
N LYS A 262 -18.40 -4.56 -11.77
CA LYS A 262 -18.77 -5.98 -11.66
C LYS A 262 -18.18 -6.86 -12.79
N PRO A 263 -18.22 -6.45 -14.08
CA PRO A 263 -17.61 -7.23 -15.17
C PRO A 263 -16.09 -7.43 -15.02
N TYR A 264 -15.39 -6.48 -14.41
CA TYR A 264 -13.94 -6.58 -14.18
C TYR A 264 -13.63 -7.53 -13.03
N GLN A 265 -14.42 -7.50 -11.96
CA GLN A 265 -14.29 -8.44 -10.84
C GLN A 265 -14.56 -9.89 -11.29
N GLU A 266 -15.58 -10.10 -12.11
CA GLU A 266 -15.87 -11.42 -12.72
C GLU A 266 -14.70 -11.89 -13.58
N TYR A 267 -14.18 -11.03 -14.46
CA TYR A 267 -13.00 -11.32 -15.27
C TYR A 267 -11.78 -11.69 -14.40
N LYS A 268 -11.51 -10.92 -13.33
CA LYS A 268 -10.41 -11.15 -12.40
C LYS A 268 -10.54 -12.46 -11.63
N GLY A 269 -11.76 -12.85 -11.28
CA GLY A 269 -12.06 -14.12 -10.59
C GLY A 269 -12.01 -15.35 -11.50
N GLN A 270 -12.34 -15.19 -12.79
CA GLN A 270 -12.35 -16.29 -13.77
C GLN A 270 -11.00 -16.53 -14.45
N THR A 271 -10.15 -15.50 -14.52
CA THR A 271 -8.93 -15.50 -15.34
C THR A 271 -7.67 -15.61 -14.48
N SER A 272 -6.79 -16.55 -14.85
CA SER A 272 -5.48 -16.75 -14.21
C SER A 272 -4.62 -15.48 -14.28
N VAL A 273 -3.75 -15.27 -13.28
CA VAL A 273 -2.88 -14.08 -13.24
C VAL A 273 -1.81 -14.16 -14.35
N LEU A 274 -1.10 -15.28 -14.44
CA LEU A 274 0.13 -15.39 -15.21
C LEU A 274 0.05 -16.55 -16.22
N VAL A 275 -0.16 -17.78 -15.74
CA VAL A 275 -0.22 -18.96 -16.63
C VAL A 275 -1.51 -18.93 -17.45
N PRO A 276 -1.45 -19.01 -18.80
CA PRO A 276 -2.62 -19.10 -19.66
C PRO A 276 -3.44 -20.35 -19.33
N MET A 277 -4.62 -20.18 -18.74
CA MET A 277 -5.48 -21.27 -18.31
C MET A 277 -6.93 -21.04 -18.77
N PRO A 278 -7.71 -22.11 -19.00
CA PRO A 278 -9.14 -21.98 -19.27
C PRO A 278 -9.87 -21.24 -18.13
N LYS A 279 -10.95 -20.54 -18.46
CA LYS A 279 -11.73 -19.77 -17.48
C LYS A 279 -12.28 -20.66 -16.39
N ARG A 280 -12.08 -20.26 -15.13
CA ARG A 280 -12.70 -20.93 -13.97
C ARG A 280 -14.20 -20.64 -13.94
N LYS A 281 -15.03 -21.66 -13.71
CA LYS A 281 -16.45 -21.44 -13.38
C LYS A 281 -16.51 -20.74 -12.02
N LEU A 282 -17.08 -19.54 -11.96
CA LEU A 282 -17.46 -18.96 -10.67
C LEU A 282 -18.51 -19.89 -10.08
N SER A 283 -18.23 -20.49 -8.92
CA SER A 283 -19.29 -21.10 -8.14
C SER A 283 -20.27 -19.99 -7.80
N GLU A 284 -21.53 -20.13 -8.23
CA GLU A 284 -22.60 -19.29 -7.68
C GLU A 284 -22.47 -19.35 -6.15
N PRO A 285 -22.61 -18.21 -5.44
CA PRO A 285 -22.64 -18.25 -3.99
C PRO A 285 -23.76 -19.20 -3.60
N SER A 286 -23.38 -20.35 -3.05
CA SER A 286 -24.31 -21.40 -2.70
C SER A 286 -25.38 -20.84 -1.77
N GLU A 287 -26.60 -20.70 -2.27
CA GLU A 287 -27.82 -20.38 -1.51
C GLU A 287 -28.20 -21.48 -0.49
N ILE A 288 -27.28 -22.39 -0.14
CA ILE A 288 -27.50 -23.47 0.82
C ILE A 288 -26.97 -23.02 2.18
N LYS A 289 -27.78 -22.21 2.88
CA LYS A 289 -27.95 -22.17 4.36
C LYS A 289 -28.79 -21.00 4.90
N ARG A 290 -29.53 -20.26 4.07
CA ARG A 290 -30.39 -19.15 4.55
C ARG A 290 -31.88 -19.22 4.16
N ALA A 291 -32.39 -20.38 3.80
CA ALA A 291 -33.82 -20.58 3.55
C ALA A 291 -34.41 -21.74 4.37
N LYS A 292 -34.49 -21.55 5.69
CA LYS A 292 -35.51 -22.17 6.55
C LYS A 292 -36.01 -21.07 7.48
N PHE A 293 -36.72 -20.08 6.93
CA PHE A 293 -37.79 -19.37 7.63
C PHE A 293 -38.51 -18.48 6.59
N ALA A 294 -39.78 -18.81 6.39
CA ALA A 294 -40.87 -17.98 5.87
C ALA A 294 -40.80 -17.44 4.42
N SER A 295 -41.35 -18.26 3.53
CA SER A 295 -42.49 -18.02 2.59
C SER A 295 -42.73 -16.70 1.82
N PRO A 296 -43.41 -16.81 0.65
CA PRO A 296 -43.21 -15.95 -0.52
C PRO A 296 -44.44 -15.08 -0.86
N ILE A 297 -44.21 -13.89 -1.43
CA ILE A 297 -45.26 -13.11 -2.11
C ILE A 297 -44.66 -12.46 -3.36
N PHE A 298 -45.10 -12.97 -4.53
CA PHE A 298 -45.21 -12.39 -5.89
C PHE A 298 -43.97 -11.72 -6.53
N PHE A 299 -43.29 -12.34 -7.52
CA PHE A 299 -43.67 -12.57 -8.94
C PHE A 299 -43.96 -11.27 -9.71
N GLU A 300 -42.94 -10.66 -10.32
CA GLU A 300 -42.55 -10.75 -11.75
C GLU A 300 -43.35 -9.82 -12.68
N ARG A 301 -42.73 -8.78 -13.28
CA ARG A 301 -42.18 -8.77 -14.66
C ARG A 301 -41.92 -7.35 -15.17
N THR A 302 -40.74 -7.20 -15.78
CA THR A 302 -40.45 -6.48 -17.04
C THR A 302 -40.74 -4.98 -17.14
N ILE A 303 -39.68 -4.19 -17.40
CA ILE A 303 -39.43 -3.51 -18.68
C ILE A 303 -37.99 -3.01 -18.69
N ALA A 304 -37.22 -3.49 -19.65
CA ALA A 304 -35.96 -2.90 -20.10
C ALA A 304 -36.30 -1.64 -20.92
N LEU A 305 -35.52 -0.56 -20.79
CA LEU A 305 -35.26 0.47 -21.81
C LEU A 305 -34.16 1.43 -21.31
N ASP A 306 -33.20 1.72 -22.20
CA ASP A 306 -32.18 2.80 -22.27
C ASP A 306 -31.76 3.52 -20.98
N LYS A 307 -30.49 3.54 -20.53
CA LYS A 307 -29.24 3.90 -21.24
C LYS A 307 -29.38 5.11 -22.16
N ASP A 308 -29.34 6.30 -21.58
CA ASP A 308 -28.31 7.33 -21.87
C ASP A 308 -28.72 8.67 -21.27
N ALA A 309 -28.14 9.02 -20.12
CA ALA A 309 -27.92 10.41 -19.69
C ALA A 309 -27.21 10.40 -18.33
N VAL A 310 -26.46 11.47 -18.06
CA VAL A 310 -25.76 11.77 -16.81
C VAL A 310 -24.37 11.13 -16.68
N SER A 311 -23.55 11.44 -17.69
CA SER A 311 -22.14 11.70 -17.49
C SER A 311 -21.94 13.11 -16.90
N SER A 312 -20.93 13.19 -16.02
CA SER A 312 -20.12 14.35 -15.65
C SER A 312 -20.63 15.35 -14.61
N THR A 313 -20.30 15.06 -13.35
CA THR A 313 -19.63 16.07 -12.48
C THR A 313 -18.72 15.36 -11.47
N LYS A 314 -17.47 15.08 -11.87
CA LYS A 314 -16.41 14.64 -10.95
C LYS A 314 -15.67 15.87 -10.42
N LEU A 315 -15.76 16.07 -9.11
CA LEU A 315 -14.84 16.93 -8.34
C LEU A 315 -13.39 16.50 -8.60
N LYS A 316 -12.55 17.46 -9.00
CA LYS A 316 -11.09 17.35 -8.95
C LYS A 316 -10.64 17.68 -7.52
N GLN A 317 -9.85 16.79 -6.92
CA GLN A 317 -9.14 17.06 -5.67
C GLN A 317 -8.04 18.12 -5.90
N PRO A 318 -7.82 19.06 -4.95
CA PRO A 318 -6.77 20.05 -5.03
C PRO A 318 -5.39 19.45 -4.69
N GLU A 319 -4.34 19.99 -5.30
CA GLU A 319 -2.95 19.59 -5.10
C GLU A 319 -2.44 20.12 -3.76
N MET A 320 -2.19 19.22 -2.80
CA MET A 320 -1.68 19.62 -1.48
C MET A 320 -0.25 20.19 -1.55
N SER A 321 -0.09 21.37 -0.97
CA SER A 321 1.18 22.06 -0.72
C SER A 321 2.18 21.19 0.04
N ASN A 322 3.46 21.28 -0.35
CA ASN A 322 4.59 20.48 0.18
C ASN A 322 4.76 20.56 1.72
N ARG A 323 4.17 21.56 2.37
CA ARG A 323 4.16 21.71 3.83
C ARG A 323 3.21 20.73 4.52
N ALA A 324 2.05 20.43 3.92
CA ALA A 324 1.09 19.43 4.42
C ALA A 324 1.63 18.00 4.26
N LYS A 325 2.40 17.74 3.19
CA LYS A 325 3.13 16.47 3.01
C LYS A 325 4.19 16.27 4.10
N ALA A 326 4.97 17.31 4.43
CA ALA A 326 5.96 17.24 5.51
C ALA A 326 5.33 17.01 6.89
N VAL A 327 4.21 17.67 7.20
CA VAL A 327 3.47 17.47 8.46
C VAL A 327 2.85 16.06 8.52
N SER A 328 2.28 15.57 7.41
CA SER A 328 1.76 14.20 7.34
C SER A 328 2.85 13.12 7.47
N LEU A 329 4.08 13.42 7.02
CA LEU A 329 5.23 12.54 7.16
C LEU A 329 5.76 12.52 8.59
N LEU A 330 5.81 13.67 9.27
CA LEU A 330 6.18 13.76 10.68
C LEU A 330 5.17 13.04 11.58
N ILE A 331 3.87 13.22 11.35
CA ILE A 331 2.81 12.48 12.04
C ILE A 331 2.93 10.97 11.75
N ARG A 332 3.30 10.57 10.53
CA ARG A 332 3.51 9.16 10.17
C ARG A 332 4.79 8.57 10.76
N GLU A 333 5.81 9.38 11.03
CA GLU A 333 7.03 8.98 11.75
C GLU A 333 6.79 8.85 13.26
N GLU A 334 6.04 9.77 13.88
CA GLU A 334 5.60 9.65 15.28
C GLU A 334 4.74 8.39 15.49
N VAL A 335 3.76 8.14 14.62
CA VAL A 335 2.90 6.94 14.70
C VAL A 335 3.69 5.63 14.46
N LYS A 336 4.80 5.67 13.71
CA LYS A 336 5.71 4.53 13.54
C LYS A 336 6.59 4.31 14.77
N SER A 337 7.01 5.38 15.43
CA SER A 337 7.77 5.33 16.69
C SER A 337 6.92 4.73 17.81
N ASP A 338 5.68 5.17 17.95
CA ASP A 338 4.76 4.68 19.00
C ASP A 338 4.41 3.19 18.84
N LYS A 339 4.23 2.72 17.60
CA LYS A 339 4.00 1.29 17.33
C LYS A 339 5.22 0.44 17.65
N ARG A 340 6.43 0.94 17.40
CA ARG A 340 7.68 0.23 17.75
C ARG A 340 7.90 0.21 19.26
N GLN A 341 7.58 1.31 19.95
CA GLN A 341 7.60 1.38 21.40
C GLN A 341 6.62 0.38 22.02
N ALA A 342 5.37 0.33 21.54
CA ALA A 342 4.37 -0.63 22.01
C ALA A 342 4.80 -2.10 21.79
N VAL A 343 5.47 -2.41 20.67
CA VAL A 343 6.00 -3.75 20.40
C VAL A 343 7.18 -4.09 21.30
N ALA A 344 8.08 -3.14 21.56
CA ALA A 344 9.21 -3.32 22.48
C ALA A 344 8.74 -3.57 23.92
N ASP A 345 7.73 -2.83 24.36
CA ASP A 345 7.14 -2.95 25.70
C ASP A 345 6.39 -4.30 25.84
N ALA A 346 5.64 -4.71 24.81
CA ALA A 346 4.96 -6.01 24.78
C ALA A 346 5.94 -7.20 24.80
N LEU A 347 7.05 -7.12 24.04
CA LEU A 347 8.12 -8.13 24.05
C LEU A 347 8.82 -8.20 25.40
N THR A 348 9.13 -7.05 25.99
CA THR A 348 9.75 -6.94 27.31
C THR A 348 8.86 -7.56 28.37
N ALA A 349 7.56 -7.24 28.37
CA ALA A 349 6.59 -7.80 29.30
C ALA A 349 6.47 -9.32 29.16
N LYS A 350 6.38 -9.83 27.93
CA LYS A 350 6.23 -11.28 27.65
C LYS A 350 7.48 -12.07 28.07
N LEU A 351 8.68 -11.59 27.73
CA LEU A 351 9.94 -12.28 28.07
C LEU A 351 10.27 -12.18 29.56
N THR A 352 9.98 -11.05 30.19
CA THR A 352 10.14 -10.88 31.64
C THR A 352 9.20 -11.78 32.42
N ALA A 353 7.92 -11.85 32.01
CA ALA A 353 6.94 -12.74 32.62
C ALA A 353 7.29 -14.23 32.44
N LYS A 354 7.98 -14.61 31.36
CA LYS A 354 8.34 -16.00 31.06
C LYS A 354 9.66 -16.45 31.71
N TYR A 355 10.67 -15.57 31.80
CA TYR A 355 12.04 -15.95 32.18
C TYR A 355 12.65 -15.18 33.36
N ALA A 356 11.99 -14.12 33.86
CA ALA A 356 12.55 -13.23 34.89
C ALA A 356 11.55 -12.89 36.01
N LYS A 357 10.64 -13.81 36.38
CA LYS A 357 9.60 -13.58 37.40
C LYS A 357 10.14 -13.16 38.79
N GLN A 358 11.38 -13.51 39.13
CA GLN A 358 11.97 -13.31 40.47
C GLN A 358 13.31 -12.54 40.45
N ASP A 359 13.75 -12.00 39.29
CA ASP A 359 15.02 -11.27 39.17
C ASP A 359 14.82 -9.91 38.48
N PRO A 360 14.67 -8.80 39.24
CA PRO A 360 14.43 -7.47 38.67
C PRO A 360 15.64 -6.92 37.91
N LYS A 361 16.86 -7.36 38.24
CA LYS A 361 18.08 -6.97 37.50
C LYS A 361 18.15 -7.70 36.15
N PHE A 362 17.58 -8.91 36.04
CA PHE A 362 17.45 -9.58 34.74
C PHE A 362 16.37 -8.95 33.87
N ALA A 363 15.24 -8.57 34.48
CA ALA A 363 14.14 -7.89 33.79
C ALA A 363 14.61 -6.59 33.10
N SER A 364 15.43 -5.76 33.75
CA SER A 364 15.99 -4.55 33.14
C SER A 364 16.96 -4.86 31.99
N SER A 365 17.71 -5.95 32.08
CA SER A 365 18.57 -6.42 30.99
C SER A 365 17.77 -6.96 29.80
N ILE A 366 16.62 -7.60 30.03
CA ILE A 366 15.69 -8.01 28.96
C ILE A 366 15.10 -6.78 28.27
N ALA A 367 14.69 -5.77 29.04
CA ALA A 367 14.17 -4.51 28.51
C ALA A 367 15.20 -3.80 27.62
N SER A 368 16.47 -3.74 28.03
CA SER A 368 17.52 -3.11 27.21
C SER A 368 17.77 -3.88 25.91
N MET A 369 17.75 -5.22 25.93
CA MET A 369 17.91 -6.03 24.72
C MET A 369 16.72 -5.90 23.76
N ALA A 370 15.49 -5.87 24.28
CA ALA A 370 14.27 -5.67 23.47
C ALA A 370 14.22 -4.26 22.86
N ASN A 371 14.54 -3.22 23.64
CA ASN A 371 14.64 -1.85 23.14
C ASN A 371 15.75 -1.71 22.08
N ARG A 372 16.90 -2.37 22.26
CA ARG A 372 17.97 -2.37 21.26
C ARG A 372 17.58 -3.08 19.97
N LEU A 373 16.78 -4.13 20.04
CA LEU A 373 16.28 -4.85 18.87
C LEU A 373 15.20 -4.05 18.12
N VAL A 374 14.26 -3.41 18.82
CA VAL A 374 13.05 -2.84 18.21
C VAL A 374 13.16 -1.34 17.94
N LEU A 375 13.77 -0.59 18.86
CA LEU A 375 13.87 0.88 18.78
C LEU A 375 15.15 1.34 18.08
N HIS A 376 16.26 0.66 18.30
CA HIS A 376 17.56 1.03 17.71
C HIS A 376 17.87 0.34 16.37
N SER A 377 17.07 -0.64 15.95
CA SER A 377 17.19 -1.28 14.64
C SER A 377 16.41 -0.52 13.56
N GLN A 378 17.10 -0.02 12.54
CA GLN A 378 16.45 0.54 11.34
C GLN A 378 15.84 -0.55 10.43
N ARG A 379 16.21 -1.83 10.62
CA ARG A 379 15.66 -2.96 9.87
C ARG A 379 14.26 -3.32 10.37
N ARG A 380 13.41 -3.86 9.48
CA ARG A 380 12.11 -4.42 9.86
C ARG A 380 12.38 -5.66 10.70
N VAL A 381 11.97 -5.63 11.97
CA VAL A 381 12.11 -6.78 12.88
C VAL A 381 11.32 -7.95 12.30
N MET A 382 12.02 -9.04 11.99
CA MET A 382 11.43 -10.28 11.49
C MET A 382 11.10 -11.21 12.66
N GLU A 383 10.18 -12.16 12.47
CA GLU A 383 9.86 -13.14 13.52
C GLU A 383 11.09 -13.97 13.94
N ALA A 384 12.02 -14.22 13.01
CA ALA A 384 13.29 -14.90 13.29
C ALA A 384 14.16 -14.15 14.31
N ASP A 385 14.17 -12.81 14.27
CA ASP A 385 14.96 -11.98 15.21
C ASP A 385 14.38 -12.04 16.62
N ILE A 386 13.05 -12.11 16.73
CA ILE A 386 12.34 -12.28 18.00
C ILE A 386 12.61 -13.67 18.59
N VAL A 387 12.62 -14.72 17.76
CA VAL A 387 12.95 -16.09 18.18
C VAL A 387 14.42 -16.19 18.62
N ALA A 388 15.35 -15.54 17.91
CA ALA A 388 16.75 -15.47 18.29
C ALA A 388 16.93 -14.75 19.65
N LEU A 389 16.23 -13.63 19.86
CA LEU A 389 16.22 -12.92 21.14
C LEU A 389 15.68 -13.82 22.27
N GLU A 390 14.58 -14.54 22.03
CA GLU A 390 14.02 -15.48 23.01
C GLU A 390 15.02 -16.60 23.35
N ALA A 391 15.74 -17.14 22.37
CA ALA A 391 16.76 -18.16 22.58
C ALA A 391 17.93 -17.65 23.44
N VAL A 392 18.38 -16.41 23.20
CA VAL A 392 19.43 -15.76 24.02
C VAL A 392 18.95 -15.53 25.45
N VAL A 393 17.74 -15.01 25.64
CA VAL A 393 17.14 -14.78 26.97
C VAL A 393 16.95 -16.10 27.72
N LYS A 394 16.49 -17.16 27.05
CA LYS A 394 16.37 -18.50 27.63
C LYS A 394 17.73 -19.06 28.06
N LYS A 395 18.77 -18.90 27.23
CA LYS A 395 20.15 -19.34 27.56
C LYS A 395 20.71 -18.58 28.77
N MET A 396 20.49 -17.27 28.85
CA MET A 396 20.89 -16.46 29.99
C MET A 396 20.13 -16.80 31.27
N SER A 397 18.82 -17.07 31.17
CA SER A 397 17.99 -17.52 32.29
C SER A 397 18.46 -18.86 32.84
N MET A 398 18.71 -19.85 31.96
CA MET A 398 19.24 -21.16 32.35
C MET A 398 20.63 -21.06 32.99
N LYS A 399 21.52 -20.19 32.47
CA LYS A 399 22.86 -19.96 33.05
C LYS A 399 22.77 -19.34 34.45
N ARG A 400 21.84 -18.40 34.67
CA ARG A 400 21.58 -17.80 35.99
C ARG A 400 20.93 -18.78 36.97
N HIS A 401 20.02 -19.64 36.51
CA HIS A 401 19.46 -20.72 37.33
C HIS A 401 20.53 -21.74 37.73
N LYS A 402 21.46 -22.06 36.83
CA LYS A 402 22.60 -22.95 37.11
C LYS A 402 23.58 -22.31 38.11
N LEU A 403 23.83 -21.00 38.02
CA LEU A 403 24.61 -20.25 39.01
C LEU A 403 23.91 -20.22 40.38
N LYS A 404 22.59 -19.98 40.43
CA LYS A 404 21.83 -20.03 41.69
C LYS A 404 21.79 -21.44 42.31
N GLN A 405 21.82 -22.51 41.50
CA GLN A 405 21.96 -23.88 41.99
C GLN A 405 23.38 -24.19 42.50
N LEU A 406 24.41 -23.60 41.89
CA LEU A 406 25.80 -23.72 42.36
C LEU A 406 26.04 -22.92 43.65
N ASP A 407 25.44 -21.73 43.78
CA ASP A 407 25.48 -20.94 45.02
C ASP A 407 24.66 -21.59 46.16
N SER A 408 23.59 -22.33 45.84
CA SER A 408 22.90 -23.15 46.85
C SER A 408 23.63 -24.44 47.22
N ASN A 409 24.52 -24.95 46.35
CA ASN A 409 25.34 -26.14 46.63
C ASN A 409 26.68 -25.80 47.30
N ASN A 410 27.15 -24.56 47.24
CA ASN A 410 28.34 -24.11 47.95
C ASN A 410 28.06 -23.63 49.39
N GLY A 411 26.83 -23.73 49.87
CA GLY A 411 26.42 -23.38 51.24
C GLY A 411 26.37 -24.56 52.21
N SER A 412 26.78 -25.76 51.80
CA SER A 412 26.79 -26.95 52.67
C SER A 412 28.02 -27.81 52.40
N MET A 413 29.14 -27.41 52.99
CA MET A 413 30.28 -28.28 53.21
C MET A 413 30.35 -28.53 54.72
N GLU A 414 29.90 -29.71 55.15
CA GLU A 414 30.44 -30.46 56.30
C GLU A 414 29.85 -31.87 56.31
N ASP A 415 30.76 -32.84 56.14
CA ASP A 415 30.78 -34.24 56.59
C ASP A 415 29.51 -35.10 56.54
N ASN A 416 29.50 -36.11 55.65
CA ASN A 416 30.02 -37.42 56.04
C ASN A 416 30.04 -38.43 54.89
N SER A 417 31.07 -39.26 54.95
CA SER A 417 31.42 -40.36 54.06
C SER A 417 30.62 -41.65 54.33
N ASP A 418 30.61 -42.47 53.28
CA ASP A 418 30.57 -43.94 53.26
C ASP A 418 29.30 -44.74 53.54
N GLY A 419 29.13 -45.76 52.68
CA GLY A 419 28.58 -47.05 53.05
C GLY A 419 27.39 -47.54 52.22
N GLY A 420 27.65 -48.11 51.04
CA GLY A 420 26.65 -48.94 50.36
C GLY A 420 26.52 -50.32 51.02
N ALA A 421 25.39 -50.99 50.80
CA ALA A 421 25.29 -52.43 50.46
C ALA A 421 23.83 -52.92 50.48
N HIS A 422 23.58 -53.87 49.58
CA HIS A 422 22.40 -54.71 49.40
C HIS A 422 21.99 -55.51 50.65
N ALA A 423 20.71 -55.88 50.77
CA ALA A 423 20.22 -57.26 50.55
C ALA A 423 18.86 -57.53 51.21
N GLU A 424 18.06 -58.37 50.53
CA GLU A 424 16.80 -58.97 50.95
C GLU A 424 16.92 -59.85 52.21
N GLY A 425 15.79 -60.12 52.86
CA GLY A 425 15.71 -61.10 53.93
C GLY A 425 14.30 -61.36 54.45
N THR A 426 13.56 -62.20 53.73
CA THR A 426 12.31 -62.85 54.15
C THR A 426 12.60 -63.92 55.22
N ARG A 427 11.74 -64.08 56.25
CA ARG A 427 11.29 -65.34 56.90
C ARG A 427 10.52 -65.05 58.20
N THR A 428 9.20 -65.28 58.25
CA THR A 428 8.47 -66.47 58.74
C THR A 428 8.50 -66.73 60.25
N SER A 429 7.29 -66.81 60.79
CA SER A 429 6.83 -67.22 62.11
C SER A 429 7.22 -68.64 62.53
N VAL A 430 7.47 -68.85 63.83
CA VAL A 430 7.31 -70.14 64.53
C VAL A 430 6.80 -69.90 65.96
N SER A 431 5.88 -70.76 66.41
CA SER A 431 5.26 -70.84 67.74
C SER A 431 6.06 -71.71 68.72
N ALA A 432 5.92 -71.44 70.02
CA ALA A 432 5.91 -72.37 71.16
C ALA A 432 5.74 -71.50 72.44
N GLY A 433 5.03 -71.85 73.51
CA GLY A 433 4.82 -73.16 74.12
C GLY A 433 5.29 -73.06 75.58
N SER A 434 4.34 -73.24 76.50
CA SER A 434 4.41 -73.20 77.99
C SER A 434 5.62 -73.86 78.65
N VAL A 435 6.08 -73.33 79.81
CA VAL A 435 6.63 -74.13 80.93
C VAL A 435 6.31 -73.50 82.31
N SER A 436 5.97 -74.41 83.21
CA SER A 436 5.55 -74.46 84.62
C SER A 436 6.14 -73.51 85.70
N ARG A 437 5.26 -73.22 86.68
CA ARG A 437 5.52 -72.87 88.09
C ARG A 437 6.32 -73.97 88.84
N SER A 438 7.21 -73.56 89.75
CA SER A 438 7.60 -74.28 90.99
C SER A 438 8.37 -73.31 91.94
N PRO A 439 8.65 -73.64 93.22
CA PRO A 439 7.92 -73.13 94.38
C PRO A 439 8.72 -72.16 95.27
N SER A 440 8.00 -71.53 96.20
CA SER A 440 8.52 -70.68 97.29
C SER A 440 9.59 -71.39 98.14
N ALA A 441 10.79 -70.82 98.18
CA ALA A 441 11.84 -71.21 99.13
C ALA A 441 11.95 -70.14 100.25
N ASN A 442 11.93 -70.63 101.48
CA ASN A 442 12.05 -69.87 102.73
C ASN A 442 13.55 -69.61 102.99
N PHE A 443 14.02 -68.36 102.93
CA PHE A 443 15.40 -67.98 103.24
C PHE A 443 15.51 -67.34 104.63
N LYS A 444 15.47 -68.18 105.67
CA LYS A 444 16.06 -67.85 106.97
C LYS A 444 17.29 -68.74 107.14
N GLY A 445 18.45 -68.21 106.75
CA GLY A 445 19.77 -68.83 106.99
C GLY A 445 20.59 -69.20 105.75
N GLN A 446 20.80 -68.29 104.79
CA GLN A 446 21.74 -68.49 103.68
C GLN A 446 22.70 -67.31 103.48
N ASP A 447 23.88 -67.63 102.93
CA ASP A 447 25.04 -66.76 102.74
C ASP A 447 24.72 -65.40 102.10
N GLU A 448 25.21 -64.34 102.73
CA GLU A 448 25.02 -62.94 102.33
C GLU A 448 25.50 -62.65 100.89
N TRP A 449 26.47 -63.43 100.40
CA TRP A 449 27.00 -63.33 99.03
C TRP A 449 26.02 -63.77 97.93
N VAL A 450 25.13 -64.73 98.19
CA VAL A 450 24.13 -65.19 97.22
C VAL A 450 22.98 -64.18 97.12
N LEU A 451 22.59 -63.58 98.25
CA LEU A 451 21.62 -62.49 98.30
C LEU A 451 22.13 -61.23 97.60
N LEU A 452 23.42 -60.89 97.74
CA LEU A 452 24.00 -59.75 97.06
C LEU A 452 24.04 -59.93 95.54
N ASN A 453 24.35 -61.14 95.06
CA ASN A 453 24.38 -61.44 93.63
C ASN A 453 22.97 -61.53 93.01
N ALA A 454 21.97 -61.98 93.78
CA ALA A 454 20.58 -61.92 93.37
C ALA A 454 20.05 -60.48 93.33
N LEU A 455 20.46 -59.63 94.29
CA LEU A 455 20.08 -58.23 94.33
C LEU A 455 20.66 -57.45 93.14
N THR A 456 21.94 -57.64 92.80
CA THR A 456 22.56 -56.99 91.63
C THR A 456 21.92 -57.43 90.31
N LEU A 457 21.49 -58.68 90.20
CA LEU A 457 20.74 -59.16 89.03
C LEU A 457 19.36 -58.50 88.93
N VAL A 458 18.63 -58.39 90.04
CA VAL A 458 17.33 -57.71 90.07
C VAL A 458 17.46 -56.21 89.81
N GLU A 459 18.50 -55.56 90.35
CA GLU A 459 18.79 -54.14 90.06
C GLU A 459 19.10 -53.95 88.57
N PHE A 460 19.93 -54.83 87.98
CA PHE A 460 20.24 -54.80 86.55
C PHE A 460 19.01 -55.01 85.67
N GLU A 461 18.14 -55.98 85.99
CA GLU A 461 16.88 -56.20 85.28
C GLU A 461 15.94 -54.99 85.40
N SER A 462 15.86 -54.38 86.60
CA SER A 462 15.06 -53.18 86.83
C SER A 462 15.58 -51.97 86.03
N ASP A 463 16.89 -51.84 85.88
CA ASP A 463 17.51 -50.79 85.08
C ASP A 463 17.31 -51.02 83.57
N GLN A 464 17.33 -52.27 83.11
CA GLN A 464 16.96 -52.61 81.72
C GLN A 464 15.50 -52.26 81.41
N GLU A 465 14.58 -52.48 82.34
CA GLU A 465 13.19 -52.06 82.18
C GLU A 465 13.05 -50.54 82.17
N ARG A 466 13.76 -49.82 83.05
CA ARG A 466 13.81 -48.35 83.05
C ARG A 466 14.36 -47.79 81.74
N GLU A 467 15.42 -48.38 81.18
CA GLU A 467 15.95 -47.94 79.88
C GLU A 467 14.99 -48.24 78.73
N LYS A 468 14.30 -49.40 78.74
CA LYS A 468 13.24 -49.70 77.75
C LYS A 468 12.09 -48.70 77.84
N THR A 469 11.64 -48.33 79.04
CA THR A 469 10.56 -47.33 79.20
C THR A 469 10.99 -45.94 78.72
N LYS A 470 12.20 -45.48 79.06
CA LYS A 470 12.77 -44.23 78.52
C LYS A 470 12.87 -44.25 76.99
N LEU A 471 13.30 -45.37 76.40
CA LEU A 471 13.38 -45.51 74.95
C LEU A 471 11.99 -45.45 74.29
N MET A 472 11.00 -46.11 74.89
CA MET A 472 9.61 -46.08 74.42
C MET A 472 9.00 -44.69 74.54
N GLU A 473 9.29 -43.96 75.61
CA GLU A 473 8.86 -42.58 75.80
C GLU A 473 9.52 -41.63 74.78
N LYS A 474 10.83 -41.79 74.55
CA LYS A 474 11.56 -41.05 73.49
C LYS A 474 10.95 -41.30 72.11
N LYS A 475 10.62 -42.55 71.78
CA LYS A 475 9.93 -42.91 70.52
C LYS A 475 8.53 -42.29 70.42
N ARG A 476 7.77 -42.26 71.53
CA ARG A 476 6.45 -41.60 71.58
C ARG A 476 6.57 -40.10 71.35
N MET A 477 7.52 -39.43 71.98
CA MET A 477 7.75 -37.99 71.78
C MET A 477 8.21 -37.69 70.35
N GLN A 478 9.10 -38.51 69.79
CA GLN A 478 9.54 -38.35 68.40
C GLN A 478 8.38 -38.52 67.41
N LYS A 479 7.49 -39.49 67.64
CA LYS A 479 6.28 -39.67 66.83
C LYS A 479 5.33 -38.48 66.96
N ALA A 480 5.06 -38.02 68.19
CA ALA A 480 4.18 -36.86 68.43
C ALA A 480 4.73 -35.58 67.79
N TRP A 481 6.05 -35.38 67.81
CA TRP A 481 6.71 -34.27 67.13
C TRP A 481 6.57 -34.37 65.60
N LEU A 482 6.76 -35.56 65.02
CA LEU A 482 6.60 -35.78 63.58
C LEU A 482 5.14 -35.54 63.14
N ASP A 483 4.17 -36.03 63.92
CA ASP A 483 2.74 -35.84 63.66
C ASP A 483 2.33 -34.36 63.76
N ALA A 484 2.91 -33.61 64.70
CA ALA A 484 2.70 -32.16 64.83
C ALA A 484 3.25 -31.40 63.61
N GLN A 485 4.46 -31.74 63.15
CA GLN A 485 5.07 -31.19 61.93
C GLN A 485 4.23 -31.51 60.69
N GLN A 486 3.73 -32.75 60.57
CA GLN A 486 2.85 -33.16 59.48
C GLN A 486 1.54 -32.36 59.48
N LYS A 487 0.94 -32.16 60.66
CA LYS A 487 -0.29 -31.38 60.83
C LYS A 487 -0.08 -29.91 60.44
N GLU A 488 1.02 -29.31 60.85
CA GLU A 488 1.36 -27.93 60.47
C GLU A 488 1.55 -27.80 58.95
N LYS A 489 2.28 -28.73 58.33
CA LYS A 489 2.46 -28.79 56.86
C LYS A 489 1.13 -28.94 56.12
N THR A 490 0.19 -29.74 56.64
CA THR A 490 -1.15 -29.85 56.03
C THR A 490 -1.96 -28.55 56.15
N LYS A 491 -1.82 -27.82 57.28
CA LYS A 491 -2.47 -26.51 57.46
C LYS A 491 -1.96 -25.50 56.44
N TYR A 492 -0.64 -25.41 56.23
CA TYR A 492 -0.05 -24.55 55.21
C TYR A 492 -0.51 -24.91 53.80
N ARG A 493 -0.57 -26.21 53.46
CA ARG A 493 -1.10 -26.66 52.16
C ARG A 493 -2.56 -26.28 51.95
N ASN A 494 -3.38 -26.37 52.99
CA ASN A 494 -4.79 -26.00 52.91
C ASN A 494 -4.98 -24.48 52.77
N THR A 495 -4.19 -23.66 53.48
CA THR A 495 -4.22 -22.20 53.30
C THR A 495 -3.75 -21.80 51.91
N GLU A 496 -2.72 -22.46 51.37
CA GLU A 496 -2.24 -22.21 50.00
C GLU A 496 -3.30 -22.59 48.96
N LYS A 497 -3.98 -23.73 49.13
CA LYS A 497 -5.12 -24.12 48.28
C LYS A 497 -6.23 -23.07 48.30
N LYS A 498 -6.59 -22.57 49.49
CA LYS A 498 -7.64 -21.55 49.63
C LYS A 498 -7.25 -20.24 48.93
N MET A 499 -6.02 -19.78 49.12
CA MET A 499 -5.49 -18.59 48.44
C MET A 499 -5.50 -18.75 46.92
N LYS A 500 -5.15 -19.95 46.41
CA LYS A 500 -5.21 -20.26 44.97
C LYS A 500 -6.63 -20.27 44.43
N GLU A 501 -7.59 -20.81 45.19
CA GLU A 501 -9.00 -20.80 44.82
C GLU A 501 -9.55 -19.37 44.78
N GLU A 502 -9.27 -18.55 45.80
CA GLU A 502 -9.67 -17.14 45.83
C GLU A 502 -9.07 -16.34 44.67
N ALA A 503 -7.79 -16.57 44.35
CA ALA A 503 -7.14 -15.95 43.19
C ALA A 503 -7.78 -16.40 41.87
N PHE A 504 -8.15 -17.68 41.75
CA PHE A 504 -8.84 -18.19 40.57
C PHE A 504 -10.23 -17.55 40.40
N GLN A 505 -11.00 -17.43 41.48
CA GLN A 505 -12.30 -16.77 41.45
C GLN A 505 -12.20 -15.29 41.04
N HIS A 506 -11.20 -14.56 41.57
CA HIS A 506 -10.95 -13.18 41.15
C HIS A 506 -10.60 -13.10 39.66
N GLN A 507 -9.78 -14.03 39.16
CA GLN A 507 -9.42 -14.08 37.74
C GLN A 507 -10.64 -14.36 36.84
N VAL A 508 -11.55 -15.24 37.25
CA VAL A 508 -12.79 -15.51 36.53
C VAL A 508 -13.68 -14.26 36.49
N GLN A 509 -13.79 -13.54 37.62
CA GLN A 509 -14.54 -12.28 37.68
C GLN A 509 -13.93 -11.21 36.77
N ASP A 510 -12.62 -11.04 36.77
CA ASP A 510 -11.94 -10.08 35.90
C ASP A 510 -12.15 -10.40 34.42
N ILE A 511 -12.10 -11.69 34.05
CA ILE A 511 -12.40 -12.14 32.68
C ILE A 511 -13.85 -11.83 32.31
N SER A 512 -14.81 -12.03 33.23
CA SER A 512 -16.22 -11.71 32.98
C SER A 512 -16.44 -10.21 32.73
N LYS A 513 -15.84 -9.35 33.58
CA LYS A 513 -15.89 -7.89 33.42
C LYS A 513 -15.23 -7.45 32.12
N TRP A 514 -14.09 -8.04 31.77
CA TRP A 514 -13.40 -7.75 30.52
C TRP A 514 -14.27 -8.10 29.30
N ARG A 515 -14.95 -9.26 29.31
CA ARG A 515 -15.87 -9.66 28.23
C ARG A 515 -17.03 -8.68 28.09
N GLU A 516 -17.60 -8.22 29.20
CA GLU A 516 -18.67 -7.23 29.19
C GLU A 516 -18.19 -5.90 28.60
N GLN A 517 -17.03 -5.39 29.03
CA GLN A 517 -16.43 -4.18 28.48
C GLN A 517 -16.15 -4.30 26.98
N GLU A 518 -15.65 -5.45 26.53
CA GLU A 518 -15.38 -5.69 25.12
C GLU A 518 -16.67 -5.72 24.29
N SER A 519 -17.75 -6.31 24.83
CA SER A 519 -19.06 -6.28 24.18
C SER A 519 -19.62 -4.87 24.03
N VAL A 520 -19.46 -4.01 25.05
CA VAL A 520 -19.88 -2.61 25.01
C VAL A 520 -19.06 -1.82 23.98
N LYS A 521 -17.74 -2.03 23.92
CA LYS A 521 -16.90 -1.39 22.89
C LYS A 521 -17.31 -1.80 21.48
N LEU A 522 -17.58 -3.09 21.26
CA LEU A 522 -18.05 -3.59 19.96
C LEU A 522 -19.38 -2.96 19.58
N GLN A 523 -20.30 -2.81 20.53
CA GLN A 523 -21.59 -2.15 20.31
C GLN A 523 -21.42 -0.67 19.98
N GLN A 524 -20.59 0.06 20.71
CA GLN A 524 -20.28 1.47 20.41
C GLN A 524 -19.66 1.64 19.02
N GLN A 525 -18.75 0.74 18.64
CA GLN A 525 -18.18 0.74 17.29
C GLN A 525 -19.27 0.48 16.24
N HIS A 526 -20.13 -0.51 16.46
CA HIS A 526 -21.24 -0.82 15.56
C HIS A 526 -22.17 0.39 15.38
N ASP A 527 -22.56 1.05 16.47
CA ASP A 527 -23.43 2.22 16.45
C ASP A 527 -22.79 3.41 15.75
N SER A 528 -21.48 3.63 15.95
CA SER A 528 -20.74 4.67 15.22
C SER A 528 -20.69 4.41 13.72
N ILE A 529 -20.51 3.15 13.30
CA ILE A 529 -20.54 2.75 11.90
C ILE A 529 -21.93 2.94 11.30
N ILE A 530 -23.00 2.57 12.03
CA ILE A 530 -24.39 2.78 11.59
C ILE A 530 -24.68 4.28 11.44
N LYS A 531 -24.23 5.12 12.37
CA LYS A 531 -24.42 6.57 12.31
C LYS A 531 -23.79 7.15 11.04
N VAL A 532 -22.53 6.83 10.77
CA VAL A 532 -21.82 7.30 9.56
C VAL A 532 -22.50 6.79 8.28
N ARG A 533 -23.03 5.56 8.28
CA ARG A 533 -23.80 5.04 7.13
C ARG A 533 -25.08 5.83 6.91
N ARG A 534 -25.84 6.12 7.97
CA ARG A 534 -27.07 6.93 7.88
C ARG A 534 -26.78 8.34 7.34
N GLU A 535 -25.75 9.00 7.85
CA GLU A 535 -25.33 10.33 7.38
C GLU A 535 -24.94 10.31 5.89
N ARG A 536 -24.22 9.27 5.45
CA ARG A 536 -23.87 9.11 4.03
C ARG A 536 -25.10 8.86 3.16
N ASP A 537 -26.04 8.05 3.61
CA ASP A 537 -27.27 7.77 2.86
C ASP A 537 -28.14 9.04 2.73
N GLU A 538 -28.17 9.88 3.77
CA GLU A 538 -28.85 11.17 3.75
C GLU A 538 -28.18 12.16 2.79
N GLN A 539 -26.84 12.25 2.82
CA GLN A 539 -26.07 13.04 1.85
C GLN A 539 -26.33 12.58 0.41
N LEU A 540 -26.38 11.27 0.17
CA LEU A 540 -26.69 10.71 -1.15
C LEU A 540 -28.12 11.07 -1.60
N ARG A 541 -29.10 11.08 -0.69
CA ARG A 541 -30.46 11.54 -1.00
C ARG A 541 -30.50 13.03 -1.36
N GLN A 542 -29.80 13.87 -0.58
CA GLN A 542 -29.72 15.30 -0.88
C GLN A 542 -29.03 15.57 -2.22
N GLN A 543 -27.96 14.85 -2.54
CA GLN A 543 -27.29 14.95 -3.84
C GLN A 543 -28.19 14.52 -5.00
N LYS A 544 -28.98 13.46 -4.84
CA LYS A 544 -29.95 13.04 -5.85
C LYS A 544 -31.02 14.11 -6.09
N LEU A 545 -31.58 14.67 -5.03
CA LEU A 545 -32.60 15.71 -5.14
C LEU A 545 -32.04 16.98 -5.81
N ALA A 546 -30.81 17.37 -5.50
CA ALA A 546 -30.13 18.49 -6.16
C ALA A 546 -29.84 18.20 -7.65
N ALA A 547 -29.46 16.98 -7.99
CA ALA A 547 -29.25 16.56 -9.38
C ALA A 547 -30.57 16.57 -10.18
N GLU A 548 -31.67 16.09 -9.59
CA GLU A 548 -33.01 16.12 -10.18
C GLU A 548 -33.49 17.56 -10.43
N GLN A 549 -33.29 18.46 -9.47
CA GLN A 549 -33.62 19.88 -9.63
C GLN A 549 -32.81 20.52 -10.77
N HIS A 550 -31.52 20.22 -10.85
CA HIS A 550 -30.66 20.76 -11.90
C HIS A 550 -30.99 20.18 -13.28
N GLU A 551 -31.38 18.91 -13.37
CA GLU A 551 -31.86 18.31 -14.62
C GLU A 551 -33.21 18.91 -15.05
N ALA A 552 -34.14 19.14 -14.12
CA ALA A 552 -35.40 19.81 -14.39
C ALA A 552 -35.18 21.23 -14.90
N GLN A 553 -34.25 21.97 -14.30
CA GLN A 553 -33.89 23.32 -14.76
C GLN A 553 -33.28 23.29 -16.17
N ARG A 554 -32.37 22.36 -16.46
CA ARG A 554 -31.82 22.20 -17.81
C ARG A 554 -32.90 21.91 -18.85
N LYS A 555 -33.86 21.04 -18.54
CA LYS A 555 -34.97 20.73 -19.46
C LYS A 555 -35.84 21.95 -19.72
N LEU A 556 -36.07 22.80 -18.71
CA LEU A 556 -36.78 24.06 -18.87
C LEU A 556 -35.99 25.02 -19.77
N ASP A 557 -34.69 25.20 -19.52
CA ASP A 557 -33.84 26.08 -20.31
C ASP A 557 -33.75 25.60 -21.78
N GLU A 558 -33.56 24.30 -22.00
CA GLU A 558 -33.56 23.69 -23.34
C GLU A 558 -34.89 23.90 -24.06
N ALA A 559 -36.03 23.72 -23.37
CA ALA A 559 -37.34 23.98 -23.95
C ALA A 559 -37.52 25.45 -24.36
N THR A 560 -37.07 26.39 -23.52
CA THR A 560 -37.17 27.83 -23.84
C THR A 560 -36.30 28.22 -25.03
N GLU A 561 -35.10 27.66 -25.17
CA GLU A 561 -34.23 27.90 -26.33
C GLU A 561 -34.82 27.28 -27.60
N VAL A 562 -35.40 26.08 -27.51
CA VAL A 562 -36.10 25.46 -28.65
C VAL A 562 -37.27 26.32 -29.11
N GLU A 563 -38.09 26.84 -28.17
CA GLU A 563 -39.20 27.74 -28.50
C GLU A 563 -38.71 29.02 -29.18
N ARG A 564 -37.62 29.61 -28.69
CA ARG A 564 -37.00 30.80 -29.28
C ARG A 564 -36.53 30.53 -30.72
N VAL A 565 -35.82 29.42 -30.95
CA VAL A 565 -35.33 29.04 -32.28
C VAL A 565 -36.51 28.77 -33.22
N GLN A 566 -37.57 28.10 -32.76
CA GLN A 566 -38.77 27.88 -33.56
C GLN A 566 -39.46 29.20 -33.94
N ALA A 567 -39.51 30.17 -33.02
CA ALA A 567 -40.06 31.49 -33.31
C ALA A 567 -39.22 32.25 -34.35
N GLU A 568 -37.89 32.20 -34.24
CA GLU A 568 -36.98 32.80 -35.22
C GLU A 568 -37.10 32.14 -36.60
N LEU A 569 -37.19 30.81 -36.66
CA LEU A 569 -37.40 30.08 -37.92
C LEU A 569 -38.73 30.46 -38.58
N LYS A 570 -39.83 30.52 -37.82
CA LYS A 570 -41.12 30.96 -38.34
C LYS A 570 -41.07 32.38 -38.90
N ARG A 571 -40.35 33.28 -38.22
CA ARG A 571 -40.14 34.65 -38.69
C ARG A 571 -39.35 34.68 -40.01
N LEU A 572 -38.26 33.93 -40.10
CA LEU A 572 -37.45 33.83 -41.32
C LEU A 572 -38.24 33.22 -42.48
N GLU A 573 -39.06 32.21 -42.22
CA GLU A 573 -39.94 31.62 -43.22
C GLU A 573 -40.98 32.63 -43.73
N ALA A 574 -41.59 33.42 -42.83
CA ALA A 574 -42.52 34.46 -43.20
C ALA A 574 -41.84 35.55 -44.06
N ASP A 575 -40.66 36.01 -43.66
CA ASP A 575 -39.87 36.98 -44.42
C ASP A 575 -39.48 36.44 -45.79
N ALA A 576 -39.09 35.16 -45.88
CA ALA A 576 -38.76 34.50 -47.14
C ALA A 576 -39.98 34.37 -48.07
N ARG A 577 -41.15 34.03 -47.53
CA ARG A 577 -42.42 34.02 -48.29
C ARG A 577 -42.75 35.40 -48.83
N HIS A 578 -42.64 36.43 -48.00
CA HIS A 578 -42.90 37.80 -48.41
C HIS A 578 -41.95 38.27 -49.53
N ARG A 579 -40.66 37.92 -49.45
CA ARG A 579 -39.70 38.19 -50.55
C ARG A 579 -40.10 37.49 -51.85
N ARG A 580 -40.50 36.22 -51.80
CA ARG A 580 -40.96 35.49 -52.99
C ARG A 580 -42.21 36.12 -53.60
N GLU A 581 -43.17 36.54 -52.78
CA GLU A 581 -44.39 37.20 -53.26
C GLU A 581 -44.09 38.55 -53.92
N THR A 582 -43.20 39.35 -53.32
CA THR A 582 -42.80 40.65 -53.88
C THR A 582 -42.01 40.50 -55.18
N GLU A 583 -41.11 39.53 -55.27
CA GLU A 583 -40.40 39.19 -56.52
C GLU A 583 -41.36 38.69 -57.60
N HIS A 584 -42.29 37.79 -57.25
CA HIS A 584 -43.30 37.29 -58.18
C HIS A 584 -44.22 38.41 -58.69
N ALA A 585 -44.62 39.34 -57.83
CA ALA A 585 -45.40 40.51 -58.22
C ALA A 585 -44.62 41.42 -59.19
N ARG A 586 -43.32 41.65 -58.94
CA ARG A 586 -42.44 42.40 -59.86
C ARG A 586 -42.31 41.70 -61.21
N MET A 587 -42.06 40.40 -61.21
CA MET A 587 -41.99 39.58 -62.43
C MET A 587 -43.27 39.68 -63.24
N LYS A 588 -44.44 39.56 -62.60
CA LYS A 588 -45.74 39.69 -63.27
C LYS A 588 -45.93 41.08 -63.88
N LYS A 589 -45.51 42.14 -63.18
CA LYS A 589 -45.54 43.51 -63.72
C LYS A 589 -44.66 43.66 -64.96
N LEU A 590 -43.42 43.16 -64.90
CA LEU A 590 -42.50 43.16 -66.05
C LEU A 590 -43.03 42.35 -67.23
N GLN A 591 -43.66 41.21 -66.99
CA GLN A 591 -44.31 40.42 -68.04
C GLN A 591 -45.43 41.21 -68.71
N ASN A 592 -46.31 41.86 -67.94
CA ASN A 592 -47.37 42.70 -68.50
C ASN A 592 -46.79 43.86 -69.32
N GLU A 593 -45.77 44.56 -68.81
CA GLU A 593 -45.09 45.64 -69.54
C GLU A 593 -44.47 45.12 -70.86
N ASN A 594 -43.78 43.98 -70.83
CA ASN A 594 -43.22 43.37 -72.04
C ASN A 594 -44.30 43.00 -73.07
N THR A 595 -45.43 42.44 -72.63
CA THR A 595 -46.55 42.14 -73.55
C THR A 595 -47.14 43.40 -74.17
N LEU A 596 -47.25 44.49 -73.39
CA LEU A 596 -47.73 45.78 -73.89
C LEU A 596 -46.78 46.34 -74.95
N VAL A 597 -45.48 46.31 -74.69
CA VAL A 597 -44.45 46.77 -75.64
C VAL A 597 -44.45 45.92 -76.91
N GLN A 598 -44.63 44.60 -76.81
CA GLN A 598 -44.76 43.72 -77.98
C GLN A 598 -46.01 44.04 -78.80
N ASN A 599 -47.13 44.31 -78.15
CA ASN A 599 -48.37 44.73 -78.81
C ASN A 599 -48.23 46.10 -79.49
N GLN A 600 -47.50 47.04 -78.88
CA GLN A 600 -47.18 48.33 -79.49
C GLN A 600 -46.26 48.17 -80.70
N LYS A 601 -45.21 47.35 -80.60
CA LYS A 601 -44.30 47.06 -81.72
C LYS A 601 -45.03 46.39 -82.89
N SER A 602 -45.91 45.42 -82.62
CA SER A 602 -46.69 44.78 -83.69
C SER A 602 -47.69 45.73 -84.34
N ARG A 603 -48.34 46.61 -83.56
CA ARG A 603 -49.17 47.69 -84.11
C ARG A 603 -48.37 48.68 -84.97
N ALA A 604 -47.21 49.12 -84.50
CA ALA A 604 -46.34 50.01 -85.26
C ALA A 604 -45.90 49.37 -86.59
N LYS A 605 -45.48 48.10 -86.56
CA LYS A 605 -45.17 47.35 -87.79
C LYS A 605 -46.36 47.21 -88.74
N LEU A 606 -47.57 47.04 -88.21
CA LEU A 606 -48.77 46.95 -89.04
C LEU A 606 -49.10 48.30 -89.70
N LEU A 607 -48.93 49.40 -88.97
CA LEU A 607 -49.08 50.75 -89.50
C LEU A 607 -48.02 51.07 -90.55
N GLU A 608 -46.74 50.79 -90.28
CA GLU A 608 -45.65 50.91 -91.26
C GLU A 608 -45.96 50.07 -92.52
N HIS A 609 -46.47 48.85 -92.35
CA HIS A 609 -46.86 48.01 -93.48
C HIS A 609 -48.06 48.59 -94.26
N GLN A 610 -49.04 49.20 -93.58
CA GLN A 610 -50.16 49.88 -94.23
C GLN A 610 -49.67 51.11 -95.00
N GLU A 611 -48.79 51.92 -94.40
CA GLU A 611 -48.16 53.06 -95.06
C GLU A 611 -47.34 52.62 -96.28
N ASP A 612 -46.59 51.51 -96.18
CA ASP A 612 -45.85 50.92 -97.30
C ASP A 612 -46.78 50.42 -98.41
N VAL A 613 -47.92 49.82 -98.06
CA VAL A 613 -48.93 49.39 -99.04
C VAL A 613 -49.57 50.59 -99.72
N GLU A 614 -49.95 51.63 -98.96
CA GLU A 614 -50.49 52.87 -99.53
C GLU A 614 -49.46 53.59 -100.42
N LEU A 615 -48.20 53.60 -100.01
CA LEU A 615 -47.09 54.11 -100.80
C LEU A 615 -46.89 53.26 -102.06
N MET A 616 -46.97 51.93 -101.97
CA MET A 616 -46.91 51.01 -103.11
C MET A 616 -48.11 51.17 -104.04
N GLU A 617 -49.32 51.44 -103.56
CA GLU A 617 -50.50 51.73 -104.37
C GLU A 617 -50.42 53.12 -105.03
N ALA A 618 -49.91 54.12 -104.32
CA ALA A 618 -49.61 55.43 -104.87
C ALA A 618 -48.50 55.32 -105.93
N TYR A 619 -47.48 54.49 -105.67
CA TYR A 619 -46.42 54.18 -106.60
C TYR A 619 -46.94 53.39 -107.79
N ALA A 620 -47.84 52.42 -107.63
CA ALA A 620 -48.46 51.66 -108.72
C ALA A 620 -49.37 52.55 -109.59
N ARG A 621 -50.08 53.51 -109.00
CA ARG A 621 -50.82 54.55 -109.75
C ARG A 621 -49.88 55.47 -110.53
N ARG A 622 -48.72 55.80 -109.93
CA ARG A 622 -47.66 56.57 -110.60
C ARG A 622 -46.99 55.74 -111.69
N LEU A 623 -46.79 54.44 -111.45
CA LEU A 623 -46.18 53.47 -112.35
C LEU A 623 -47.10 53.16 -113.53
N ALA A 624 -48.42 53.09 -113.35
CA ALA A 624 -49.37 52.96 -114.46
C ALA A 624 -49.32 54.19 -115.40
N LYS A 625 -49.20 55.40 -114.82
CA LYS A 625 -48.94 56.64 -115.60
C LYS A 625 -47.55 56.64 -116.24
N GLU A 626 -46.53 56.17 -115.53
CA GLU A 626 -45.18 56.03 -116.06
C GLU A 626 -45.04 54.87 -117.05
N ASP A 627 -45.89 53.84 -117.04
CA ASP A 627 -45.85 52.67 -117.94
C ASP A 627 -46.48 53.00 -119.30
N GLU A 628 -47.47 53.89 -119.34
CA GLU A 628 -47.89 54.59 -120.58
C GLU A 628 -46.74 55.41 -121.18
N GLU A 629 -45.89 56.02 -120.33
CA GLU A 629 -44.71 56.79 -120.77
C GLU A 629 -43.45 55.91 -120.99
N ARG A 630 -43.33 54.75 -120.33
CA ARG A 630 -42.23 53.78 -120.44
C ARG A 630 -42.41 52.82 -121.59
N MET A 631 -43.63 52.51 -122.05
CA MET A 631 -43.82 51.87 -123.36
C MET A 631 -43.20 52.71 -124.50
N ARG A 632 -43.10 54.04 -124.34
CA ARG A 632 -42.39 54.94 -125.26
C ARG A 632 -40.88 55.09 -125.00
N ARG A 633 -40.38 54.67 -123.83
CA ARG A 633 -38.94 54.76 -123.44
C ARG A 633 -38.24 53.39 -123.31
N LEU A 634 -38.98 52.28 -123.37
CA LEU A 634 -38.49 50.90 -123.40
C LEU A 634 -37.94 50.49 -124.77
N GLN A 635 -38.04 51.36 -125.78
CA GLN A 635 -37.30 51.22 -127.04
C GLN A 635 -35.85 51.76 -126.92
N THR A 636 -35.50 52.49 -125.85
CA THR A 636 -34.21 53.20 -125.74
C THR A 636 -33.28 52.74 -124.61
N ASN A 637 -33.73 51.96 -123.62
CA ASN A 637 -32.92 51.61 -122.45
C ASN A 637 -32.61 50.10 -122.29
N LEU A 638 -32.59 49.36 -123.41
CA LEU A 638 -31.98 48.01 -123.50
C LEU A 638 -30.46 48.09 -123.79
N GLN A 639 -29.80 49.13 -123.28
CA GLN A 639 -28.36 49.22 -123.18
C GLN A 639 -28.02 49.73 -121.78
N ARG A 640 -27.08 49.02 -121.12
CA ARG A 640 -26.49 49.30 -119.80
C ARG A 640 -27.16 48.61 -118.62
N ARG A 641 -27.27 47.29 -118.77
CA ARG A 641 -27.10 46.36 -117.67
C ARG A 641 -25.62 45.97 -117.67
N ASP A 642 -24.83 46.57 -116.79
CA ASP A 642 -23.64 45.98 -116.16
C ASP A 642 -22.87 47.03 -115.36
N GLN A 643 -22.92 46.91 -114.03
CA GLN A 643 -21.73 46.89 -113.18
C GLN A 643 -22.17 46.56 -111.74
N ARG A 644 -22.17 45.25 -111.47
CA ARG A 644 -22.06 44.72 -110.11
C ARG A 644 -20.66 45.04 -109.58
N MET A 645 -20.55 45.29 -108.27
CA MET A 645 -19.56 44.73 -107.33
C MET A 645 -19.48 45.67 -106.11
N GLY A 646 -20.21 45.34 -105.04
CA GLY A 646 -20.21 46.11 -103.78
C GLY A 646 -20.49 45.25 -102.55
N ILE A 647 -20.12 43.96 -102.61
CA ILE A 647 -20.34 43.00 -101.52
C ILE A 647 -19.01 42.33 -101.21
N ALA A 648 -18.06 43.08 -100.65
CA ALA A 648 -16.81 42.53 -100.13
C ALA A 648 -16.25 43.32 -98.94
N GLU A 649 -16.56 44.61 -98.80
CA GLU A 649 -16.02 45.44 -97.71
C GLU A 649 -16.78 45.30 -96.37
N ASN A 650 -18.06 44.92 -96.38
CA ASN A 650 -18.87 44.80 -95.15
C ASN A 650 -18.58 43.54 -94.31
N LEU A 651 -18.03 42.48 -94.91
CA LEU A 651 -17.77 41.22 -94.20
C LEU A 651 -16.48 41.29 -93.35
N GLN A 652 -15.51 42.12 -93.76
CA GLN A 652 -14.23 42.28 -93.08
C GLN A 652 -14.33 43.19 -91.84
N ALA A 653 -15.31 44.11 -91.81
CA ALA A 653 -15.60 44.98 -90.67
C ALA A 653 -16.29 44.22 -89.51
N GLN A 654 -17.19 43.28 -89.81
CA GLN A 654 -17.90 42.48 -88.79
C GLN A 654 -16.99 41.52 -88.03
N MET A 655 -15.97 40.95 -88.68
CA MET A 655 -15.04 40.00 -88.05
C MET A 655 -14.14 40.66 -86.99
N ARG A 656 -13.77 41.93 -87.18
CA ARG A 656 -12.92 42.67 -86.22
C ARG A 656 -13.67 43.09 -84.96
N GLN A 657 -14.96 43.43 -85.07
CA GLN A 657 -15.77 43.81 -83.89
C GLN A 657 -16.02 42.62 -82.97
N LYS A 658 -16.24 41.43 -83.53
CA LYS A 658 -16.47 40.20 -82.74
C LYS A 658 -15.25 39.80 -81.90
N ALA A 659 -14.04 39.95 -82.45
CA ALA A 659 -12.80 39.61 -81.73
C ALA A 659 -12.57 40.50 -80.50
N LEU A 660 -12.86 41.80 -80.61
CA LEU A 660 -12.74 42.78 -79.51
C LEU A 660 -13.75 42.53 -78.38
N GLU A 661 -14.94 42.03 -78.70
CA GLU A 661 -15.96 41.69 -77.70
C GLU A 661 -15.63 40.42 -76.91
N ASP A 662 -14.98 39.44 -77.55
CA ASP A 662 -14.56 38.21 -76.88
C ASP A 662 -13.40 38.47 -75.89
N GLU A 663 -12.47 39.40 -76.19
CA GLU A 663 -11.43 39.84 -75.24
C GLU A 663 -12.03 40.54 -74.01
N ARG A 664 -12.98 41.47 -74.19
CA ARG A 664 -13.64 42.14 -73.05
C ARG A 664 -14.35 41.16 -72.12
N ARG A 665 -14.99 40.12 -72.68
CA ARG A 665 -15.64 39.07 -71.88
C ARG A 665 -14.64 38.24 -71.07
N ALA A 666 -13.45 37.98 -71.61
CA ALA A 666 -12.39 37.27 -70.89
C ALA A 666 -11.84 38.10 -69.70
N GLU A 667 -11.63 39.40 -69.88
CA GLU A 667 -11.18 40.30 -68.81
C GLU A 667 -12.20 40.46 -67.68
N GLU A 668 -13.49 40.57 -68.01
CA GLU A 668 -14.55 40.64 -67.01
C GLU A 668 -14.67 39.36 -66.19
N TYR A 669 -14.49 38.20 -66.83
CA TYR A 669 -14.46 36.92 -66.13
C TYR A 669 -13.28 36.84 -65.16
N GLN A 670 -12.10 37.28 -65.59
CA GLN A 670 -10.90 37.27 -64.74
C GLN A 670 -11.06 38.21 -63.51
N LYS A 671 -11.59 39.42 -63.72
CA LYS A 671 -11.88 40.36 -62.61
C LYS A 671 -12.90 39.81 -61.60
N LYS A 672 -13.95 39.12 -62.08
CA LYS A 672 -14.93 38.45 -61.20
C LYS A 672 -14.32 37.31 -60.40
N LYS A 673 -13.39 36.56 -60.99
CA LYS A 673 -12.67 35.48 -60.30
C LYS A 673 -11.75 36.05 -59.21
N ASP A 674 -10.95 37.05 -59.55
CA ASP A 674 -10.00 37.65 -58.61
C ASP A 674 -10.73 38.32 -57.42
N THR A 675 -11.85 39.01 -57.67
CA THR A 675 -12.68 39.59 -56.60
C THR A 675 -13.32 38.53 -55.71
N ALA A 676 -13.77 37.40 -56.26
CA ALA A 676 -14.28 36.29 -55.48
C ALA A 676 -13.20 35.65 -54.59
N ASP A 677 -11.97 35.50 -55.12
CA ASP A 677 -10.84 34.94 -54.38
C ASP A 677 -10.38 35.86 -53.23
N ILE A 678 -10.37 37.18 -53.45
CA ILE A 678 -10.07 38.19 -52.41
C ILE A 678 -11.12 38.12 -51.28
N LEU A 679 -12.40 38.05 -51.64
CA LEU A 679 -13.50 37.99 -50.66
C LEU A 679 -13.43 36.69 -49.84
N LEU A 680 -13.12 35.57 -50.48
CA LEU A 680 -12.89 34.28 -49.79
C LEU A 680 -11.70 34.36 -48.82
N GLN A 681 -10.61 35.03 -49.21
CA GLN A 681 -9.47 35.24 -48.32
C GLN A 681 -9.82 36.13 -47.13
N GLN A 682 -10.62 37.18 -47.34
CA GLN A 682 -11.10 38.06 -46.26
C GLN A 682 -11.97 37.29 -45.27
N GLN A 683 -12.94 36.51 -45.75
CA GLN A 683 -13.77 35.66 -44.88
C GLN A 683 -12.94 34.65 -44.07
N LYS A 684 -11.91 34.05 -44.68
CA LYS A 684 -10.99 33.15 -43.97
C LYS A 684 -10.16 33.87 -42.90
N LYS A 685 -9.74 35.11 -43.15
CA LYS A 685 -9.02 35.94 -42.16
C LYS A 685 -9.94 36.33 -41.00
N ASP A 686 -11.17 36.74 -41.29
CA ASP A 686 -12.14 37.13 -40.28
C ASP A 686 -12.56 35.93 -39.40
N ALA A 687 -12.74 34.75 -40.00
CA ALA A 687 -13.00 33.51 -39.27
C ALA A 687 -11.85 33.16 -38.31
N ARG A 688 -10.59 33.26 -38.76
CA ARG A 688 -9.41 33.05 -37.92
C ARG A 688 -9.33 34.08 -36.78
N HIS A 689 -9.67 35.34 -37.06
CA HIS A 689 -9.66 36.39 -36.05
C HIS A 689 -10.72 36.17 -34.98
N LYS A 690 -11.94 35.77 -35.39
CA LYS A 690 -13.03 35.42 -34.46
C LYS A 690 -12.67 34.22 -33.59
N GLU A 691 -12.09 33.18 -34.18
CA GLU A 691 -11.62 32.01 -33.44
C GLU A 691 -10.51 32.37 -32.44
N ALA A 692 -9.59 33.27 -32.81
CA ALA A 692 -8.55 33.77 -31.90
C ALA A 692 -9.14 34.53 -30.70
N LEU A 693 -10.14 35.39 -30.93
CA LEU A 693 -10.87 36.12 -29.88
C LEU A 693 -11.63 35.18 -28.94
N GLU A 694 -12.30 34.15 -29.48
CA GLU A 694 -12.99 33.15 -28.67
C GLU A 694 -12.02 32.33 -27.82
N ARG A 695 -10.88 31.92 -28.39
CA ARG A 695 -9.79 31.27 -27.64
C ARG A 695 -9.25 32.18 -26.54
N GLN A 696 -9.06 33.48 -26.80
CA GLN A 696 -8.60 34.43 -25.79
C GLN A 696 -9.61 34.58 -24.64
N LYS A 697 -10.90 34.70 -24.95
CA LYS A 697 -11.98 34.74 -23.95
C LYS A 697 -12.03 33.46 -23.12
N PHE A 698 -11.91 32.30 -23.77
CA PHE A 698 -11.88 31.01 -23.09
C PHE A 698 -10.69 30.90 -22.12
N LEU A 699 -9.49 31.28 -22.56
CA LEU A 699 -8.30 31.29 -21.72
C LEU A 699 -8.42 32.26 -20.54
N PHE A 700 -9.05 33.42 -20.73
CA PHE A 700 -9.31 34.37 -19.65
C PHE A 700 -10.24 33.77 -18.58
N VAL A 701 -11.33 33.13 -18.99
CA VAL A 701 -12.26 32.44 -18.07
C VAL A 701 -11.55 31.31 -17.32
N GLN A 702 -10.73 30.51 -18.01
CA GLN A 702 -9.95 29.45 -17.33
C GLN A 702 -8.96 30.01 -16.31
N ARG A 703 -8.27 31.11 -16.61
CA ARG A 703 -7.36 31.77 -15.66
C ARG A 703 -8.12 32.32 -14.45
N ALA A 704 -9.29 32.92 -14.66
CA ALA A 704 -10.14 33.40 -13.57
C ALA A 704 -10.62 32.25 -12.67
N GLN A 705 -11.09 31.15 -13.25
CA GLN A 705 -11.50 29.96 -12.50
C GLN A 705 -10.34 29.33 -11.72
N LYS A 706 -9.15 29.25 -12.33
CA LYS A 706 -7.95 28.76 -11.66
C LYS A 706 -7.61 29.63 -10.43
N LYS A 707 -7.61 30.96 -10.60
CA LYS A 707 -7.33 31.91 -9.52
C LYS A 707 -8.37 31.85 -8.39
N GLN A 708 -9.63 31.57 -8.70
CA GLN A 708 -10.67 31.37 -7.68
C GLN A 708 -10.45 30.08 -6.88
N ARG A 709 -10.06 28.98 -7.54
CA ARG A 709 -9.72 27.72 -6.86
C ARG A 709 -8.49 27.88 -5.96
N GLU A 710 -7.45 28.54 -6.45
CA GLU A 710 -6.25 28.85 -5.66
C GLU A 710 -6.60 29.66 -4.39
N ARG A 711 -7.54 30.61 -4.48
CA ARG A 711 -8.02 31.37 -3.30
C ARG A 711 -8.76 30.48 -2.29
N GLN A 712 -9.60 29.58 -2.77
CA GLN A 712 -10.33 28.64 -1.92
C GLN A 712 -9.37 27.67 -1.22
N GLU A 713 -8.40 27.12 -1.96
CA GLU A 713 -7.36 26.23 -1.39
C GLU A 713 -6.56 26.94 -0.28
N VAL A 714 -6.19 28.20 -0.48
CA VAL A 714 -5.48 29.00 0.54
C VAL A 714 -6.37 29.24 1.77
N GLU A 715 -7.66 29.49 1.59
CA GLU A 715 -8.61 29.67 2.69
C GLU A 715 -8.81 28.37 3.49
N ASP A 716 -8.96 27.24 2.78
CA ASP A 716 -9.06 25.91 3.38
C ASP A 716 -7.79 25.56 4.17
N ASP A 717 -6.60 25.81 3.61
CA ASP A 717 -5.32 25.60 4.29
C ASP A 717 -5.20 26.45 5.57
N LEU A 718 -5.68 27.70 5.54
CA LEU A 718 -5.70 28.60 6.70
C LEU A 718 -6.66 28.09 7.79
N THR A 719 -7.84 27.59 7.41
CA THR A 719 -8.79 27.03 8.38
C THR A 719 -8.24 25.75 9.02
N PHE A 720 -7.64 24.86 8.23
CA PHE A 720 -7.01 23.63 8.71
C PHE A 720 -5.85 23.93 9.66
N ALA A 721 -4.98 24.89 9.30
CA ALA A 721 -3.87 25.32 10.17
C ALA A 721 -4.39 25.87 11.51
N ARG A 722 -5.45 26.69 11.51
CA ARG A 722 -6.05 27.21 12.75
C ARG A 722 -6.61 26.10 13.63
N GLN A 723 -7.30 25.11 13.05
CA GLN A 723 -7.80 23.95 13.78
C GLN A 723 -6.67 23.12 14.38
N TYR A 724 -5.66 22.80 13.58
CA TYR A 724 -4.49 22.03 14.04
C TYR A 724 -3.76 22.73 15.20
N HIS A 725 -3.57 24.05 15.12
CA HIS A 725 -3.00 24.82 16.21
C HIS A 725 -3.89 24.84 17.46
N ALA A 726 -5.21 24.87 17.31
CA ALA A 726 -6.14 24.81 18.42
C ALA A 726 -6.11 23.44 19.12
N GLU A 727 -6.13 22.35 18.35
CA GLU A 727 -6.01 20.98 18.86
C GLU A 727 -4.67 20.75 19.56
N GLY A 728 -3.58 21.22 18.96
CA GLY A 728 -2.24 21.17 19.56
C GLY A 728 -2.17 21.91 20.89
N ARG A 729 -2.75 23.12 20.99
CA ARG A 729 -2.84 23.85 22.26
C ARG A 729 -3.66 23.08 23.30
N ALA A 730 -4.82 22.55 22.91
CA ALA A 730 -5.68 21.78 23.80
C ALA A 730 -4.97 20.51 24.33
N ALA A 731 -4.20 19.83 23.50
CA ALA A 731 -3.41 18.66 23.89
C ALA A 731 -2.30 19.03 24.90
N ILE A 732 -1.58 20.13 24.67
CA ILE A 732 -0.56 20.63 25.60
C ILE A 732 -1.19 21.00 26.95
N GLU A 733 -2.32 21.70 26.95
CA GLU A 733 -3.05 22.04 28.18
C GLU A 733 -3.51 20.79 28.94
N ALA A 734 -4.03 19.78 28.24
CA ALA A 734 -4.43 18.51 28.84
C ALA A 734 -3.24 17.78 29.48
N GLN A 735 -2.08 17.75 28.80
CA GLN A 735 -0.86 17.16 29.33
C GLN A 735 -0.35 17.92 30.57
N GLN A 736 -0.38 19.26 30.53
CA GLN A 736 -0.02 20.09 31.68
C GLN A 736 -0.93 19.82 32.88
N ARG A 737 -2.25 19.69 32.67
CA ARG A 737 -3.20 19.32 33.74
C ARG A 737 -2.89 17.94 34.34
N GLN A 738 -2.53 16.95 33.51
CA GLN A 738 -2.13 15.63 34.02
C GLN A 738 -0.85 15.70 34.85
N VAL A 739 0.17 16.43 34.38
CA VAL A 739 1.43 16.61 35.12
C VAL A 739 1.19 17.34 36.44
N GLN A 740 0.37 18.40 36.44
CA GLN A 740 -0.03 19.10 37.67
C GLN A 740 -0.76 18.17 38.63
N GLY A 741 -1.69 17.34 38.14
CA GLY A 741 -2.38 16.34 38.96
C GLY A 741 -1.44 15.28 39.54
N ILE A 742 -0.42 14.84 38.80
CA ILE A 742 0.63 13.95 39.33
C ILE A 742 1.45 14.65 40.41
N ARG A 743 1.86 15.90 40.18
CA ARG A 743 2.62 16.69 41.17
C ARG A 743 1.84 16.91 42.46
N GLN A 744 0.55 17.25 42.37
CA GLN A 744 -0.33 17.40 43.53
C GLN A 744 -0.46 16.09 44.32
N ARG A 745 -0.65 14.96 43.63
CA ARG A 745 -0.68 13.64 44.29
C ARG A 745 0.64 13.33 44.98
N ASN A 746 1.78 13.54 44.31
CA ASN A 746 3.10 13.33 44.91
C ASN A 746 3.34 14.21 46.13
N LYS A 747 2.93 15.49 46.07
CA LYS A 747 2.98 16.40 47.22
C LYS A 747 2.13 15.88 48.37
N SER A 748 0.89 15.44 48.10
CA SER A 748 0.03 14.85 49.13
C SER A 748 0.60 13.56 49.74
N PHE A 749 1.31 12.75 48.95
CA PHE A 749 2.01 11.56 49.45
C PHE A 749 3.21 11.95 50.32
N GLN A 750 3.98 12.96 49.94
CA GLN A 750 5.08 13.48 50.74
C GLN A 750 4.59 14.06 52.06
N GLU A 751 3.50 14.84 52.06
CA GLU A 751 2.89 15.36 53.27
C GLU A 751 2.47 14.23 54.22
N LYS A 752 1.81 13.19 53.71
CA LYS A 752 1.46 11.99 54.50
C LYS A 752 2.70 11.25 55.02
N LEU A 753 3.75 11.16 54.22
CA LEU A 753 5.01 10.51 54.62
C LEU A 753 5.68 11.30 55.75
N ILE A 754 5.69 12.64 55.67
CA ILE A 754 6.21 13.51 56.72
C ILE A 754 5.40 13.34 58.00
N VAL A 755 4.06 13.31 57.91
CA VAL A 755 3.20 13.02 59.06
C VAL A 755 3.54 11.66 59.67
N GLN A 756 3.68 10.61 58.85
CA GLN A 756 4.10 9.29 59.33
C GLN A 756 5.51 9.30 59.96
N MET A 757 6.45 10.05 59.40
CA MET A 757 7.80 10.18 59.98
C MET A 757 7.76 10.93 61.31
N VAL A 758 6.91 11.95 61.44
CA VAL A 758 6.71 12.68 62.70
C VAL A 758 5.99 11.80 63.72
N GLU A 759 4.97 11.04 63.33
CA GLU A 759 4.30 10.05 64.19
C GLU A 759 5.27 8.94 64.63
N GLN A 760 6.13 8.45 63.74
CA GLN A 760 7.19 7.51 64.10
C GLN A 760 8.21 8.14 65.05
N ARG A 761 8.53 9.42 64.87
CA ARG A 761 9.44 10.17 65.75
C ARG A 761 8.85 10.47 67.11
N GLN A 762 7.54 10.71 67.20
CA GLN A 762 6.81 10.94 68.45
C GLN A 762 6.41 9.62 69.15
N GLY A 763 6.24 8.53 68.39
CA GLY A 763 5.77 7.23 68.86
C GLY A 763 6.85 6.16 69.08
N GLN A 764 8.14 6.45 68.88
CA GLN A 764 9.24 5.53 69.18
C GLN A 764 10.24 6.12 70.19
N PRO A 765 10.40 5.52 71.40
CA PRO A 765 11.68 5.60 72.08
C PRO A 765 12.75 4.92 71.19
N MET A 766 13.98 5.43 71.24
CA MET A 766 15.14 5.02 70.44
C MET A 766 15.23 3.52 70.10
N SER A 767 15.70 3.25 68.88
CA SER A 767 15.94 1.95 68.21
C SER A 767 15.98 0.68 69.09
N PRO A 768 15.37 -0.46 68.67
CA PRO A 768 15.36 -1.72 69.44
C PRO A 768 16.74 -2.38 69.66
N LEU A 769 17.81 -1.83 69.06
CA LEU A 769 19.17 -2.35 69.21
C LEU A 769 19.95 -1.74 70.39
N HIS A 770 19.41 -0.72 71.07
CA HIS A 770 20.10 -0.03 72.18
C HIS A 770 19.21 0.20 73.41
N LEU A 771 18.24 -0.67 73.70
CA LEU A 771 17.69 -0.71 75.06
C LEU A 771 18.78 -1.23 76.02
N PRO A 772 19.08 -0.55 77.14
CA PRO A 772 19.90 -1.14 78.18
C PRO A 772 19.23 -2.45 78.62
N ARG A 773 19.99 -3.55 78.61
CA ARG A 773 19.58 -4.95 78.90
C ARG A 773 18.98 -5.18 80.31
N THR A 774 18.60 -4.13 81.02
CA THR A 774 18.33 -4.14 82.46
C THR A 774 16.87 -3.97 82.85
N LEU A 775 15.90 -3.91 81.91
CA LEU A 775 14.47 -3.80 82.24
C LEU A 775 13.62 -4.86 81.53
N MET A 776 12.82 -5.60 82.32
CA MET A 776 11.91 -6.66 81.86
C MET A 776 10.78 -6.14 80.95
N ASN A 777 10.44 -6.93 79.92
CA ASN A 777 9.37 -6.65 78.95
C ASN A 777 7.96 -6.78 79.59
N SER A 778 6.91 -6.16 79.02
CA SER A 778 5.54 -6.15 79.59
C SER A 778 4.94 -7.56 79.72
N ARG A 779 5.23 -8.43 78.75
CA ARG A 779 4.84 -9.86 78.80
C ARG A 779 5.60 -10.62 79.88
N GLU A 780 6.88 -10.33 80.06
CA GLU A 780 7.70 -10.94 81.12
C GLU A 780 7.27 -10.45 82.50
N ARG A 781 6.93 -9.16 82.66
CA ARG A 781 6.32 -8.61 83.87
C ARG A 781 5.00 -9.30 84.20
N SER A 782 4.17 -9.59 83.20
CA SER A 782 2.92 -10.33 83.41
C SER A 782 3.16 -11.78 83.84
N LEU A 783 4.18 -12.44 83.29
CA LEU A 783 4.55 -13.82 83.66
C LEU A 783 5.14 -13.89 85.07
N ASN A 784 5.93 -12.89 85.46
CA ASN A 784 6.56 -12.81 86.78
C ASN A 784 5.76 -11.95 87.77
N ALA A 785 4.52 -11.56 87.45
CA ALA A 785 3.71 -10.64 88.25
C ALA A 785 3.55 -11.11 89.69
N LYS A 786 3.35 -12.42 89.91
CA LYS A 786 3.25 -13.02 91.25
C LYS A 786 4.56 -13.01 92.04
N LEU A 787 5.72 -13.02 91.37
CA LEU A 787 7.03 -12.92 92.01
C LEU A 787 7.37 -11.46 92.34
N LEU A 788 7.01 -10.53 91.47
CA LEU A 788 7.12 -9.09 91.70
C LEU A 788 6.20 -8.65 92.86
N GLN A 789 4.98 -9.17 92.94
CA GLN A 789 4.06 -8.91 94.04
C GLN A 789 4.58 -9.41 95.39
N LYS A 790 5.36 -10.50 95.42
CA LYS A 790 6.02 -10.99 96.64
C LYS A 790 7.24 -10.17 97.07
N LEU A 791 7.82 -9.38 96.16
CA LEU A 791 8.90 -8.42 96.46
C LEU A 791 8.37 -7.09 97.00
N GLU A 792 7.08 -6.81 96.81
CA GLU A 792 6.40 -5.64 97.39
C GLU A 792 6.05 -5.85 98.88
N ASP A 793 6.07 -7.09 99.38
CA ASP A 793 5.98 -7.37 100.82
C ASP A 793 7.25 -6.86 101.54
N PRO A 794 7.15 -5.92 102.50
CA PRO A 794 8.30 -5.21 103.06
C PRO A 794 9.32 -6.11 103.76
N ASP A 795 8.87 -7.22 104.36
CA ASP A 795 9.72 -8.17 105.08
C ASP A 795 10.51 -9.11 104.14
N MET A 796 9.97 -9.41 102.95
CA MET A 796 10.62 -10.21 101.90
C MET A 796 11.55 -9.36 101.04
N GLY A 797 11.16 -8.12 100.72
CA GLY A 797 12.00 -7.16 99.99
C GLY A 797 13.31 -6.87 100.71
N GLN A 798 13.28 -6.64 102.03
CA GLN A 798 14.49 -6.41 102.84
C GLN A 798 15.44 -7.61 102.85
N LYS A 799 14.93 -8.84 103.01
CA LYS A 799 15.74 -10.08 103.01
C LYS A 799 16.43 -10.35 101.67
N VAL A 800 15.84 -9.92 100.56
CA VAL A 800 16.43 -10.05 99.21
C VAL A 800 17.50 -8.97 98.99
N LEU A 801 17.26 -7.74 99.43
CA LEU A 801 18.23 -6.64 99.38
C LEU A 801 19.49 -6.92 100.21
N GLU A 802 19.34 -7.52 101.40
CA GLU A 802 20.46 -7.93 102.27
C GLU A 802 21.35 -9.01 101.65
N LYS A 803 20.80 -9.87 100.78
CA LYS A 803 21.54 -10.95 100.11
C LYS A 803 22.28 -10.53 98.84
N VAL A 804 21.87 -9.44 98.19
CA VAL A 804 22.39 -9.06 96.85
C VAL A 804 23.47 -7.98 96.91
N SER A 805 23.65 -7.29 98.05
CA SER A 805 24.61 -6.18 98.15
C SER A 805 25.45 -6.22 99.43
N PRO A 806 26.62 -6.89 99.45
CA PRO A 806 27.63 -6.63 100.46
C PRO A 806 28.59 -5.51 99.99
N VAL A 807 28.57 -4.42 100.77
CA VAL A 807 29.66 -3.44 101.00
C VAL A 807 29.74 -2.20 100.07
N LYS A 808 29.46 -1.05 100.71
CA LYS A 808 30.10 0.30 100.68
C LYS A 808 30.79 0.72 99.38
N GLU A 809 30.53 1.89 98.78
CA GLU A 809 30.50 3.24 99.36
C GLU A 809 29.86 4.21 98.33
N ALA A 810 29.13 5.24 98.77
CA ALA A 810 28.66 6.35 97.93
C ALA A 810 29.51 7.59 98.18
N PRO A 811 29.84 8.37 97.13
CA PRO A 811 29.34 9.75 97.09
C PRO A 811 29.01 10.22 95.64
N VAL A 812 27.87 10.88 95.37
CA VAL A 812 27.61 12.35 95.43
C VAL A 812 27.61 12.99 94.02
N ILE A 813 26.45 13.59 93.66
CA ILE A 813 26.23 14.77 92.77
C ILE A 813 26.47 14.50 91.25
N THR A 814 25.69 14.98 90.25
CA THR A 814 24.84 16.17 90.10
C THR A 814 23.71 15.95 89.09
N THR A 815 22.63 16.68 89.32
CA THR A 815 21.57 17.16 88.41
C THR A 815 22.02 17.62 87.02
N THR A 816 21.19 17.38 85.99
CA THR A 816 20.43 18.44 85.30
C THR A 816 19.41 17.86 84.32
N PHE A 817 18.16 18.29 84.48
CA PHE A 817 17.06 18.20 83.52
C PHE A 817 17.30 19.22 82.40
N TYR A 818 17.23 18.79 81.14
CA TYR A 818 16.43 19.39 80.06
C TYR A 818 16.34 18.41 78.88
#